data_AF-A0A8S1AEZ2-F1
#
_entry.id   AF-A0A8S1AEZ2-F1
#
_cell.length_a   1.000
_cell.length_b   1.000
_cell.length_c   1.000
_cell.angle_alpha   90.00
_cell.angle_beta   90.00
_cell.angle_gamma   90.00
#
_symmetry.space_group_name_H-M   'P 1'
#
loop_
_entity.id
_entity.type
_entity.pdbx_description
1 polymer ?
#
loop_
_entity_poly.entity_id
_entity_poly.type
_entity_poly.pdbx_seq_one_letter_code
_entity_poly.pdbx_strand_id
1 'polypeptide(L)'
;MFLLLLPFTLLLVYFYLTKNYDYWARRNVKHDRPVPLFGNLFSNIIGKKSITEITKEMYNKYPNEKVVGLYLGTTPELIIRDLDIVKRILTTDFPCFYSRGLGRSAKIEPLFLNLFHVNGDTWKLLRQRLTPAFTSAKLKKMFPLVVECAAKLQATSEDIVNKGGECDVRNLMARFTIEFIGACGFGLQMDTIRNENSLFLTLGTDIFNRNRSWNHAALEALYDVFPNFRTLMQIFLKDSLSDIITKIVVDVRNQRNNKPSGRHDFIDLLLELEEKGKITTESIETQDPDGKPNLVEMELDLKCMVAQVFVFFAAGFETSSSATSYMLHELAFHPEEQIKVQEEIDQVLSKYGNKLCYDSIADMTLLSMCFKEAMRKFPSLGTLHRECVKRYTIPELGITLDPGVKIIIPVEAIQYDEKYFDNPFQFKPERFADTFKLKHSCSYLPFGAGHRSCIGARLGEMQSLAGVAALLYKFSVEPSSSTKQKLEVNHTSNTVQSIKGGLPLKLKLRKKNIDITTHCISNEYMALAHVTVYHGPCLSFHTMEHKPQKLTGLRNRLMKLGYKVDLIPVDHVNYCMLEMCSHEIFRCNLKNLHFNTHYRRDPVCQRAVEAVIQSAEKFKQARIHLWCWTYLDYQMFRRGMYTPKDYWPNDVELPKPYVSCADCVECCKIVLKKKEETSQDLTK
;
A
#
# COMPACT_ATOMS: atom_id res chain seq x y z
N MET A 1 -28.67 48.01 36.51
CA MET A 1 -29.31 46.87 35.82
C MET A 1 -28.28 45.94 35.15
N PHE A 2 -27.41 46.44 34.26
CA PHE A 2 -26.36 45.61 33.62
C PHE A 2 -25.35 44.94 34.58
N LEU A 3 -24.99 45.60 35.70
CA LEU A 3 -24.08 45.04 36.71
C LEU A 3 -24.64 43.87 37.53
N LEU A 4 -25.98 43.72 37.62
CA LEU A 4 -26.63 42.59 38.31
C LEU A 4 -26.98 41.44 37.34
N LEU A 5 -27.15 41.74 36.05
CA LEU A 5 -27.46 40.74 35.02
C LEU A 5 -26.25 39.85 34.70
N LEU A 6 -25.04 40.40 34.73
CA LEU A 6 -23.82 39.63 34.46
C LEU A 6 -23.58 38.49 35.47
N PRO A 7 -23.56 38.73 36.81
CA PRO A 7 -23.34 37.64 37.78
C PRO A 7 -24.48 36.61 37.75
N PHE A 8 -25.73 37.04 37.54
CA PHE A 8 -26.87 36.12 37.39
C PHE A 8 -26.71 35.24 36.15
N THR A 9 -26.29 35.81 35.01
CA THR A 9 -26.02 35.06 33.78
C THR A 9 -24.87 34.07 33.97
N LEU A 10 -23.77 34.48 34.62
CA LEU A 10 -22.64 33.60 34.92
C LEU A 10 -23.04 32.45 35.84
N LEU A 11 -23.91 32.70 36.82
CA LEU A 11 -24.45 31.67 37.71
C LEU A 11 -25.32 30.66 36.94
N LEU A 12 -26.21 31.14 36.07
CA LEU A 12 -27.03 30.27 35.21
C LEU A 12 -26.16 29.42 34.28
N VAL A 13 -25.13 30.02 33.66
CA VAL A 13 -24.16 29.31 32.82
C VAL A 13 -23.41 28.26 33.66
N TYR A 14 -22.97 28.59 34.87
CA TYR A 14 -22.30 27.64 35.76
C TYR A 14 -23.19 26.44 36.09
N PHE A 15 -24.45 26.67 36.48
CA PHE A 15 -25.39 25.59 36.77
C PHE A 15 -25.70 24.74 35.54
N TYR A 16 -25.83 25.38 34.37
CA TYR A 16 -26.01 24.66 33.10
C TYR A 16 -24.82 23.74 32.79
N LEU A 17 -23.59 24.26 32.92
CA LEU A 17 -22.36 23.52 32.61
C LEU A 17 -22.06 22.40 33.63
N THR A 18 -22.51 22.54 34.87
CA THR A 18 -22.24 21.57 35.94
C THR A 18 -23.39 20.60 36.22
N LYS A 19 -24.53 20.76 35.54
CA LYS A 19 -25.77 20.00 35.77
C LYS A 19 -25.59 18.48 35.79
N ASN A 20 -24.67 17.95 34.98
CA ASN A 20 -24.46 16.51 34.81
C ASN A 20 -23.25 15.96 35.59
N TYR A 21 -22.55 16.78 36.37
CA TYR A 21 -21.27 16.39 36.99
C TYR A 21 -21.39 15.40 38.15
N ASP A 22 -22.60 15.11 38.60
CA ASP A 22 -22.88 14.07 39.59
C ASP A 22 -23.39 12.76 38.97
N TYR A 23 -23.43 12.65 37.63
CA TYR A 23 -23.93 11.47 36.91
C TYR A 23 -23.27 10.16 37.38
N TRP A 24 -21.94 10.18 37.48
CA TRP A 24 -21.13 9.04 37.93
C TRP A 24 -21.17 8.84 39.44
N ALA A 25 -21.22 9.92 40.22
CA ALA A 25 -21.34 9.86 41.68
C ALA A 25 -22.63 9.16 42.10
N ARG A 26 -23.77 9.51 41.48
CA ARG A 26 -25.09 8.89 41.72
C ARG A 26 -25.14 7.40 41.39
N ARG A 27 -24.19 6.90 40.59
CA ARG A 27 -24.07 5.50 40.16
C ARG A 27 -22.92 4.76 40.84
N ASN A 28 -22.29 5.36 41.85
CA ASN A 28 -21.12 4.82 42.54
C ASN A 28 -19.93 4.49 41.61
N VAL A 29 -19.78 5.22 40.49
CA VAL A 29 -18.64 5.08 39.57
C VAL A 29 -17.53 6.05 39.97
N LYS A 30 -16.31 5.54 40.17
CA LYS A 30 -15.13 6.36 40.45
C LYS A 30 -14.79 7.24 39.25
N HIS A 31 -14.50 8.50 39.52
CA HIS A 31 -14.16 9.50 38.50
C HIS A 31 -13.39 10.66 39.14
N ASP A 32 -12.64 11.39 38.33
CA ASP A 32 -12.00 12.63 38.76
C ASP A 32 -13.01 13.78 38.72
N ARG A 33 -12.88 14.74 39.65
CA ARG A 33 -13.75 15.92 39.68
C ARG A 33 -13.63 16.69 38.35
N PRO A 34 -14.72 16.90 37.60
CA PRO A 34 -14.70 17.64 36.35
C PRO A 34 -14.48 19.14 36.59
N VAL A 35 -13.77 19.79 35.66
CA VAL A 35 -13.62 21.25 35.61
C VAL A 35 -14.81 21.81 34.83
N PRO A 36 -15.52 22.84 35.33
CA PRO A 36 -16.61 23.48 34.59
C PRO A 36 -16.21 23.84 33.16
N LEU A 37 -17.14 23.68 32.21
CA LEU A 37 -16.96 23.83 30.76
C LEU A 37 -16.17 22.70 30.08
N PHE A 38 -15.11 22.20 30.71
CA PHE A 38 -14.14 21.32 30.05
C PHE A 38 -14.24 19.84 30.46
N GLY A 39 -14.94 19.54 31.56
CA GLY A 39 -14.96 18.22 32.14
C GLY A 39 -13.56 17.81 32.61
N ASN A 40 -13.15 16.59 32.26
CA ASN A 40 -11.81 16.07 32.57
C ASN A 40 -10.83 16.21 31.39
N LEU A 41 -11.25 16.79 30.26
CA LEU A 41 -10.45 16.88 29.04
C LEU A 41 -9.79 18.25 28.82
N PHE A 42 -9.73 19.09 29.86
CA PHE A 42 -9.08 20.41 29.78
C PHE A 42 -7.65 20.34 29.25
N SER A 43 -6.84 19.39 29.74
CA SER A 43 -5.46 19.19 29.26
C SER A 43 -5.38 18.76 27.80
N ASN A 44 -6.41 18.12 27.27
CA ASN A 44 -6.50 17.77 25.85
C ASN A 44 -6.85 18.98 24.99
N ILE A 45 -7.82 19.78 25.42
CA ILE A 45 -8.27 20.97 24.70
C ILE A 45 -7.14 21.98 24.54
N ILE A 46 -6.29 22.16 25.56
CA ILE A 46 -5.12 23.05 25.49
C ILE A 46 -3.87 22.39 24.86
N GLY A 47 -3.99 21.17 24.33
CA GLY A 47 -2.90 20.47 23.65
C GLY A 47 -1.75 20.00 24.55
N LYS A 48 -1.97 19.84 25.86
CA LYS A 48 -0.96 19.32 26.80
C LYS A 48 -0.92 17.79 26.88
N LYS A 49 -2.03 17.10 26.61
CA LYS A 49 -2.14 15.63 26.60
C LYS A 49 -3.10 15.16 25.51
N SER A 50 -2.80 14.06 24.85
CA SER A 50 -3.75 13.39 23.94
C SER A 50 -4.88 12.70 24.72
N ILE A 51 -5.98 12.36 24.03
CA ILE A 51 -7.05 11.53 24.61
C ILE A 51 -6.53 10.15 25.04
N THR A 52 -5.59 9.57 24.30
CA THR A 52 -4.93 8.30 24.64
C THR A 52 -4.18 8.41 25.96
N GLU A 53 -3.40 9.48 26.16
CA GLU A 53 -2.66 9.69 27.42
C GLU A 53 -3.60 9.88 28.62
N ILE A 54 -4.65 10.69 28.46
CA ILE A 54 -5.62 10.92 29.55
C ILE A 54 -6.32 9.61 29.92
N THR A 55 -6.78 8.85 28.93
CA THR A 55 -7.51 7.61 29.18
C THR A 55 -6.60 6.53 29.79
N LYS A 56 -5.32 6.48 29.40
CA LYS A 56 -4.31 5.62 30.02
C LYS A 56 -3.98 6.02 31.46
N GLU A 57 -3.86 7.31 31.75
CA GLU A 57 -3.66 7.80 33.11
C GLU A 57 -4.84 7.43 34.01
N MET A 58 -6.07 7.65 33.54
CA MET A 58 -7.28 7.28 34.26
C MET A 58 -7.38 5.76 34.46
N TYR A 59 -7.03 4.97 33.44
CA TYR A 59 -6.96 3.52 33.53
C TYR A 59 -5.99 3.06 34.64
N ASN A 60 -4.79 3.65 34.69
CA ASN A 60 -3.74 3.27 35.64
C ASN A 60 -4.02 3.77 37.06
N LYS A 61 -4.69 4.93 37.20
CA LYS A 61 -5.02 5.54 38.49
C LYS A 61 -6.03 4.74 39.31
N TYR A 62 -6.91 3.99 38.64
CA TYR A 62 -7.98 3.21 39.26
C TYR A 62 -7.81 1.70 38.98
N PRO A 63 -6.73 1.06 39.48
CA PRO A 63 -6.34 -0.29 39.07
C PRO A 63 -7.34 -1.39 39.48
N ASN A 64 -8.15 -1.14 40.51
CA ASN A 64 -9.13 -2.09 41.04
C ASN A 64 -10.54 -1.91 40.46
N GLU A 65 -10.78 -0.83 39.72
CA GLU A 65 -12.11 -0.51 39.20
C GLU A 65 -12.32 -1.16 37.83
N LYS A 66 -13.48 -1.79 37.60
CA LYS A 66 -13.82 -2.36 36.28
C LYS A 66 -14.11 -1.28 35.23
N VAL A 67 -14.59 -0.13 35.66
CA VAL A 67 -14.92 1.03 34.83
C VAL A 67 -14.59 2.32 35.56
N VAL A 68 -14.30 3.39 34.81
CA VAL A 68 -13.95 4.70 35.35
C VAL A 68 -14.74 5.77 34.62
N GLY A 69 -15.41 6.64 35.37
CA GLY A 69 -16.17 7.76 34.82
C GLY A 69 -15.25 8.89 34.39
N LEU A 70 -15.63 9.56 33.31
CA LEU A 70 -14.99 10.73 32.72
C LEU A 70 -16.09 11.70 32.25
N TYR A 71 -15.75 12.97 32.06
CA TYR A 71 -16.61 13.96 31.43
C TYR A 71 -15.89 14.65 30.28
N LEU A 72 -16.52 14.67 29.09
CA LEU A 72 -16.15 15.55 27.98
C LEU A 72 -17.09 16.75 28.00
N GLY A 73 -16.58 17.91 28.41
CA GLY A 73 -17.43 19.08 28.63
C GLY A 73 -18.48 18.80 29.70
N THR A 74 -19.75 18.65 29.29
CA THR A 74 -20.88 18.29 30.16
C THR A 74 -21.39 16.86 29.94
N THR A 75 -20.84 16.14 28.96
CA THR A 75 -21.26 14.80 28.56
C THR A 75 -20.53 13.74 29.39
N PRO A 76 -21.25 12.84 30.09
CA PRO A 76 -20.63 11.71 30.78
C PRO A 76 -20.08 10.68 29.78
N GLU A 77 -18.83 10.26 30.01
CA GLU A 77 -18.18 9.15 29.30
C GLU A 77 -17.68 8.07 30.27
N LEU A 78 -17.64 6.83 29.83
CA LEU A 78 -17.23 5.68 30.63
C LEU A 78 -16.02 4.98 30.01
N ILE A 79 -14.91 4.96 30.73
CA ILE A 79 -13.72 4.18 30.38
C ILE A 79 -13.92 2.75 30.87
N ILE A 80 -13.79 1.77 29.98
CA ILE A 80 -13.94 0.35 30.31
C ILE A 80 -12.56 -0.28 30.53
N ARG A 81 -12.32 -0.86 31.71
CA ARG A 81 -11.07 -1.56 32.04
C ARG A 81 -11.22 -3.09 31.97
N ASP A 82 -12.38 -3.60 32.35
CA ASP A 82 -12.70 -5.02 32.36
C ASP A 82 -12.95 -5.55 30.93
N LEU A 83 -12.19 -6.57 30.53
CA LEU A 83 -12.21 -7.03 29.13
C LEU A 83 -13.45 -7.86 28.77
N ASP A 84 -14.17 -8.43 29.74
CA ASP A 84 -15.45 -9.10 29.48
C ASP A 84 -16.52 -8.07 29.13
N ILE A 85 -16.51 -6.92 29.83
CA ILE A 85 -17.36 -5.77 29.49
C ILE A 85 -16.97 -5.20 28.11
N VAL A 86 -15.67 -5.09 27.80
CA VAL A 86 -15.21 -4.69 26.45
C VAL A 86 -15.77 -5.63 25.39
N LYS A 87 -15.62 -6.95 25.57
CA LYS A 87 -16.11 -7.96 24.63
C LYS A 87 -17.62 -7.83 24.43
N ARG A 88 -18.38 -7.74 25.52
CA ARG A 88 -19.84 -7.55 25.51
C ARG A 88 -20.27 -6.33 24.69
N ILE A 89 -19.67 -5.17 24.95
CA ILE A 89 -19.99 -3.91 24.25
C ILE A 89 -19.66 -4.01 22.74
N LEU A 90 -18.56 -4.68 22.40
CA LEU A 90 -18.11 -4.81 21.01
C LEU A 90 -18.86 -5.88 20.21
N THR A 91 -19.40 -6.91 20.88
CA THR A 91 -20.03 -8.07 20.23
C THR A 91 -21.49 -8.25 20.67
N THR A 92 -21.71 -8.77 21.87
CA THR A 92 -22.98 -9.36 22.29
C THR A 92 -24.08 -8.31 22.37
N ASP A 93 -23.75 -7.16 22.97
CA ASP A 93 -24.70 -6.09 23.20
C ASP A 93 -24.53 -4.94 22.19
N PHE A 94 -23.93 -5.26 21.04
CA PHE A 94 -23.75 -4.33 19.92
C PHE A 94 -25.01 -3.56 19.51
N PRO A 95 -26.24 -4.13 19.53
CA PRO A 95 -27.46 -3.36 19.26
C PRO A 95 -27.70 -2.17 20.21
N CYS A 96 -27.05 -2.13 21.38
CA CYS A 96 -27.09 -0.99 22.31
C CYS A 96 -25.94 0.00 22.09
N PHE A 97 -24.91 -0.41 21.35
CA PHE A 97 -23.63 0.30 21.21
C PHE A 97 -23.19 0.41 19.75
N TYR A 98 -24.11 0.41 18.79
CA TYR A 98 -23.73 0.41 17.38
C TYR A 98 -23.13 1.75 16.94
N SER A 99 -23.45 2.86 17.62
CA SER A 99 -22.92 4.20 17.35
C SER A 99 -21.50 4.37 17.90
N ARG A 100 -20.68 5.20 17.21
CA ARG A 100 -19.36 5.63 17.71
C ARG A 100 -19.39 6.93 18.50
N GLY A 101 -20.49 7.68 18.50
CA GLY A 101 -20.62 8.92 19.28
C GLY A 101 -19.73 10.08 18.84
N LEU A 102 -19.32 10.13 17.58
CA LEU A 102 -18.38 11.15 17.05
C LEU A 102 -19.06 12.48 16.66
N GLY A 103 -20.39 12.59 16.79
CA GLY A 103 -21.14 13.85 16.65
C GLY A 103 -21.17 14.47 15.24
N ARG A 104 -20.66 13.80 14.20
CA ARG A 104 -20.62 14.33 12.83
C ARG A 104 -21.79 13.82 11.99
N SER A 105 -22.42 14.70 11.22
CA SER A 105 -23.62 14.39 10.42
C SER A 105 -23.33 14.42 8.93
N ALA A 106 -23.63 13.32 8.24
CA ALA A 106 -23.55 13.22 6.78
C ALA A 106 -24.49 14.20 6.05
N LYS A 107 -25.54 14.70 6.72
CA LYS A 107 -26.45 15.71 6.16
C LYS A 107 -25.77 17.08 6.02
N ILE A 108 -24.81 17.36 6.90
CA ILE A 108 -24.12 18.65 6.96
C ILE A 108 -22.76 18.55 6.25
N GLU A 109 -22.07 17.42 6.41
CA GLU A 109 -20.72 17.19 5.91
C GLU A 109 -20.75 15.93 5.01
N PRO A 110 -20.92 16.08 3.68
CA PRO A 110 -21.17 14.96 2.77
C PRO A 110 -20.10 13.87 2.81
N LEU A 111 -18.83 14.23 3.02
CA LEU A 111 -17.73 13.27 3.16
C LEU A 111 -17.90 12.32 4.34
N PHE A 112 -18.73 12.65 5.34
CA PHE A 112 -19.06 11.76 6.47
C PHE A 112 -20.20 10.78 6.19
N LEU A 113 -20.72 10.72 4.96
CA LEU A 113 -21.51 9.58 4.46
C LEU A 113 -20.61 8.36 4.20
N ASN A 114 -19.72 8.02 5.14
CA ASN A 114 -18.74 6.97 4.99
C ASN A 114 -18.81 5.92 6.10
N LEU A 115 -18.33 4.72 5.81
CA LEU A 115 -18.41 3.55 6.70
C LEU A 115 -17.89 3.80 8.13
N PHE A 116 -16.94 4.72 8.31
CA PHE A 116 -16.38 5.05 9.63
C PHE A 116 -17.32 5.91 10.47
N HIS A 117 -18.03 6.85 9.85
CA HIS A 117 -18.81 7.89 10.54
C HIS A 117 -20.30 7.58 10.62
N VAL A 118 -20.87 6.93 9.61
CA VAL A 118 -22.31 6.59 9.62
C VAL A 118 -22.64 5.60 10.74
N ASN A 119 -23.90 5.62 11.18
CA ASN A 119 -24.42 4.76 12.24
C ASN A 119 -25.67 4.00 11.78
N GLY A 120 -26.14 3.10 12.64
CA GLY A 120 -27.43 2.45 12.45
C GLY A 120 -27.54 1.64 11.16
N ASP A 121 -28.69 1.76 10.51
CA ASP A 121 -29.04 1.04 9.29
C ASP A 121 -28.12 1.39 8.13
N THR A 122 -27.78 2.67 8.00
CA THR A 122 -26.85 3.18 6.97
C THR A 122 -25.49 2.48 7.10
N TRP A 123 -24.98 2.35 8.33
CA TRP A 123 -23.73 1.63 8.57
C TRP A 123 -23.85 0.14 8.27
N LYS A 124 -24.95 -0.51 8.68
CA LYS A 124 -25.16 -1.96 8.46
C LYS A 124 -25.17 -2.27 6.96
N LEU A 125 -25.93 -1.51 6.18
CA LEU A 125 -26.02 -1.64 4.72
C LEU A 125 -24.66 -1.43 4.05
N LEU A 126 -23.94 -0.34 4.39
CA LEU A 126 -22.60 -0.09 3.85
C LEU A 126 -21.60 -1.17 4.25
N ARG A 127 -21.62 -1.64 5.50
CA ARG A 127 -20.70 -2.69 5.97
C ARG A 127 -20.93 -3.99 5.20
N GLN A 128 -22.18 -4.40 5.03
CA GLN A 128 -22.54 -5.57 4.25
C GLN A 128 -22.11 -5.42 2.78
N ARG A 129 -22.35 -4.24 2.18
CA ARG A 129 -22.01 -3.98 0.78
C ARG A 129 -20.50 -3.98 0.51
N LEU A 130 -19.69 -3.44 1.43
CA LEU A 130 -18.25 -3.29 1.24
C LEU A 130 -17.42 -4.50 1.69
N THR A 131 -17.92 -5.35 2.59
CA THR A 131 -17.14 -6.51 3.11
C THR A 131 -16.60 -7.44 2.01
N PRO A 132 -17.36 -7.79 0.95
CA PRO A 132 -16.87 -8.64 -0.14
C PRO A 132 -15.65 -8.07 -0.91
N ALA A 133 -15.42 -6.76 -0.84
CA ALA A 133 -14.30 -6.11 -1.51
C ALA A 133 -12.94 -6.48 -0.89
N PHE A 134 -12.91 -6.96 0.36
CA PHE A 134 -11.69 -7.27 1.12
C PHE A 134 -11.45 -8.79 1.28
N THR A 135 -12.00 -9.59 0.37
CA THR A 135 -11.73 -11.04 0.32
C THR A 135 -10.29 -11.32 -0.14
N SER A 136 -9.71 -12.44 0.32
CA SER A 136 -8.33 -12.81 -0.06
C SER A 136 -8.14 -12.90 -1.58
N ALA A 137 -9.16 -13.34 -2.32
CA ALA A 137 -9.13 -13.39 -3.77
C ALA A 137 -9.03 -11.99 -4.42
N LYS A 138 -9.80 -11.00 -3.95
CA LYS A 138 -9.72 -9.62 -4.43
C LYS A 138 -8.39 -8.97 -4.04
N LEU A 139 -7.93 -9.19 -2.80
CA LEU A 139 -6.63 -8.68 -2.34
C LEU A 139 -5.45 -9.26 -3.15
N LYS A 140 -5.48 -10.56 -3.46
CA LYS A 140 -4.46 -11.20 -4.30
C LYS A 140 -4.42 -10.62 -5.72
N LYS A 141 -5.58 -10.29 -6.30
CA LYS A 141 -5.68 -9.59 -7.60
C LYS A 141 -5.17 -8.15 -7.56
N MET A 142 -5.29 -7.47 -6.42
CA MET A 142 -4.78 -6.11 -6.19
C MET A 142 -3.28 -6.08 -5.89
N PHE A 143 -2.69 -7.19 -5.44
CA PHE A 143 -1.31 -7.28 -4.99
C PHE A 143 -0.25 -6.78 -6.00
N PRO A 144 -0.39 -6.94 -7.33
CA PRO A 144 0.56 -6.36 -8.28
C PRO A 144 0.78 -4.85 -8.10
N LEU A 145 -0.27 -4.09 -7.74
CA LEU A 145 -0.16 -2.66 -7.43
C LEU A 145 0.70 -2.40 -6.19
N VAL A 146 0.64 -3.29 -5.19
CA VAL A 146 1.47 -3.23 -3.98
C VAL A 146 2.94 -3.41 -4.36
N VAL A 147 3.24 -4.37 -5.25
CA VAL A 147 4.60 -4.66 -5.72
C VAL A 147 5.19 -3.46 -6.45
N GLU A 148 4.42 -2.79 -7.30
CA GLU A 148 4.85 -1.55 -7.96
C GLU A 148 5.23 -0.48 -6.92
N CYS A 149 4.40 -0.27 -5.90
CA CYS A 149 4.67 0.71 -4.83
C CYS A 149 5.91 0.32 -4.01
N ALA A 150 6.09 -0.97 -3.71
CA ALA A 150 7.24 -1.49 -2.98
C ALA A 150 8.55 -1.30 -3.76
N ALA A 151 8.52 -1.48 -5.09
CA ALA A 151 9.67 -1.21 -5.96
C ALA A 151 10.05 0.29 -5.95
N LYS A 152 9.06 1.18 -5.96
CA LYS A 152 9.29 2.63 -5.81
C LYS A 152 9.93 2.96 -4.47
N LEU A 153 9.44 2.37 -3.38
CA LEU A 153 10.01 2.54 -2.03
C LEU A 153 11.49 2.12 -2.01
N GLN A 154 11.83 0.97 -2.62
CA GLN A 154 13.22 0.54 -2.72
C GLN A 154 14.08 1.54 -3.50
N ALA A 155 13.62 2.01 -4.67
CA ALA A 155 14.37 2.97 -5.48
C ALA A 155 14.65 4.28 -4.72
N THR A 156 13.64 4.84 -4.05
CA THR A 156 13.83 6.05 -3.22
C THR A 156 14.77 5.78 -2.04
N SER A 157 14.74 4.57 -1.47
CA SER A 157 15.65 4.19 -0.38
C SER A 157 17.10 4.05 -0.87
N GLU A 158 17.33 3.59 -2.11
CA GLU A 158 18.66 3.58 -2.74
C GLU A 158 19.20 5.02 -2.85
N ASP A 159 18.36 5.96 -3.31
CA ASP A 159 18.73 7.38 -3.40
C ASP A 159 19.07 7.99 -2.03
N ILE A 160 18.32 7.63 -0.98
CA ILE A 160 18.59 8.06 0.40
C ILE A 160 19.96 7.53 0.87
N VAL A 161 20.24 6.24 0.66
CA VAL A 161 21.52 5.63 1.03
C VAL A 161 22.68 6.29 0.28
N ASN A 162 22.52 6.57 -1.02
CA ASN A 162 23.52 7.27 -1.83
C ASN A 162 23.82 8.70 -1.32
N LYS A 163 22.88 9.31 -0.60
CA LYS A 163 23.02 10.63 0.04
C LYS A 163 23.46 10.58 1.50
N GLY A 164 23.86 9.41 2.02
CA GLY A 164 24.36 9.23 3.39
C GLY A 164 23.44 8.43 4.31
N GLY A 165 22.25 8.06 3.84
CA GLY A 165 21.34 7.11 4.50
C GLY A 165 20.41 7.72 5.55
N GLU A 166 20.64 8.94 6.02
CA GLU A 166 19.76 9.56 7.00
C GLU A 166 18.42 9.99 6.38
N CYS A 167 17.32 9.57 6.98
CA CYS A 167 15.98 9.99 6.57
C CYS A 167 14.99 9.93 7.73
N ASP A 168 13.93 10.73 7.65
CA ASP A 168 12.74 10.52 8.46
C ASP A 168 11.93 9.35 7.90
N VAL A 169 11.96 8.20 8.57
CA VAL A 169 11.22 7.02 8.10
C VAL A 169 9.71 7.19 8.23
N ARG A 170 9.22 8.11 9.09
CA ARG A 170 7.81 8.47 9.13
C ARG A 170 7.40 9.10 7.81
N ASN A 171 8.19 10.04 7.29
CA ASN A 171 7.96 10.67 5.99
C ASN A 171 8.08 9.66 4.82
N LEU A 172 9.10 8.81 4.85
CA LEU A 172 9.30 7.78 3.81
C LEU A 172 8.10 6.82 3.74
N MET A 173 7.68 6.28 4.88
CA MET A 173 6.54 5.36 4.94
C MET A 173 5.20 6.07 4.69
N ALA A 174 5.07 7.34 5.07
CA ALA A 174 3.93 8.18 4.69
C ALA A 174 3.80 8.27 3.16
N ARG A 175 4.88 8.60 2.45
CA ARG A 175 4.89 8.65 0.98
C ARG A 175 4.58 7.28 0.35
N PHE A 176 5.13 6.20 0.89
CA PHE A 176 4.81 4.84 0.44
C PHE A 176 3.31 4.51 0.57
N THR A 177 2.71 4.81 1.72
CA THR A 177 1.29 4.52 1.94
C THR A 177 0.35 5.42 1.14
N ILE A 178 0.74 6.68 0.87
CA ILE A 178 0.01 7.57 -0.06
C ILE A 178 0.04 6.99 -1.47
N GLU A 179 1.20 6.56 -1.93
CA GLU A 179 1.34 5.94 -3.25
C GLU A 179 0.49 4.67 -3.35
N PHE A 180 0.55 3.83 -2.33
CA PHE A 180 -0.24 2.61 -2.24
C PHE A 180 -1.75 2.91 -2.33
N ILE A 181 -2.26 3.81 -1.49
CA ILE A 181 -3.70 4.13 -1.48
C ILE A 181 -4.11 4.95 -2.69
N GLY A 182 -3.17 5.65 -3.32
CA GLY A 182 -3.36 6.28 -4.61
C GLY A 182 -3.62 5.25 -5.71
N ALA A 183 -2.72 4.27 -5.82
CA ALA A 183 -2.81 3.21 -6.82
C ALA A 183 -4.00 2.27 -6.57
N CYS A 184 -4.20 1.85 -5.32
CA CYS A 184 -5.21 0.86 -4.95
C CYS A 184 -6.56 1.47 -4.57
N GLY A 185 -6.59 2.69 -4.04
CA GLY A 185 -7.82 3.37 -3.59
C GLY A 185 -8.44 4.26 -4.67
N PHE A 186 -7.63 5.12 -5.31
CA PHE A 186 -8.11 6.01 -6.38
C PHE A 186 -7.93 5.43 -7.78
N GLY A 187 -7.14 4.35 -7.92
CA GLY A 187 -6.82 3.82 -9.24
C GLY A 187 -5.90 4.71 -10.05
N LEU A 188 -5.11 5.56 -9.38
CA LEU A 188 -4.20 6.53 -9.98
C LEU A 188 -2.76 6.15 -9.63
N GLN A 189 -1.88 6.08 -10.62
CA GLN A 189 -0.45 6.07 -10.33
C GLN A 189 -0.05 7.48 -9.92
N MET A 190 0.45 7.58 -8.70
CA MET A 190 0.97 8.84 -8.18
C MET A 190 2.50 8.77 -8.31
N ASP A 191 3.19 9.89 -8.22
CA ASP A 191 4.66 9.86 -8.08
C ASP A 191 5.04 10.46 -6.73
N THR A 192 4.25 10.14 -5.70
CA THR A 192 4.35 10.73 -4.35
C THR A 192 5.59 10.24 -3.60
N ILE A 193 6.06 9.02 -3.92
CA ILE A 193 7.31 8.47 -3.40
C ILE A 193 8.53 9.24 -3.92
N ARG A 194 8.45 9.98 -5.03
CA ARG A 194 9.56 10.81 -5.56
C ARG A 194 9.31 12.31 -5.42
N ASN A 195 8.05 12.75 -5.47
CA ASN A 195 7.66 14.15 -5.40
C ASN A 195 7.10 14.53 -4.01
N GLU A 196 7.89 15.32 -3.29
CA GLU A 196 7.56 15.83 -1.94
C GLU A 196 6.46 16.90 -1.92
N ASN A 197 6.01 17.40 -3.08
CA ASN A 197 4.97 18.43 -3.19
C ASN A 197 3.72 17.92 -3.91
N SER A 198 3.43 16.62 -3.83
CA SER A 198 2.24 16.06 -4.47
C SER A 198 0.93 16.55 -3.81
N LEU A 199 -0.11 16.79 -4.63
CA LEU A 199 -1.45 17.14 -4.15
C LEU A 199 -1.96 16.16 -3.07
N PHE A 200 -1.64 14.87 -3.20
CA PHE A 200 -2.07 13.84 -2.26
C PHE A 200 -1.33 13.87 -0.93
N LEU A 201 -0.07 14.31 -0.90
CA LEU A 201 0.62 14.57 0.37
C LEU A 201 0.01 15.77 1.09
N THR A 202 -0.34 16.83 0.36
CA THR A 202 -1.08 17.97 0.92
C THR A 202 -2.46 17.53 1.44
N LEU A 203 -3.21 16.75 0.65
CA LEU A 203 -4.50 16.19 1.08
C LEU A 203 -4.36 15.32 2.34
N GLY A 204 -3.38 14.42 2.39
CA GLY A 204 -3.14 13.57 3.57
C GLY A 204 -2.79 14.40 4.80
N THR A 205 -1.93 15.42 4.63
CA THR A 205 -1.56 16.36 5.69
C THR A 205 -2.76 17.16 6.17
N ASP A 206 -3.59 17.67 5.25
CA ASP A 206 -4.76 18.46 5.58
C ASP A 206 -5.77 17.62 6.36
N ILE A 207 -6.06 16.38 5.96
CA ILE A 207 -7.05 15.52 6.65
C ILE A 207 -6.74 15.34 8.14
N PHE A 208 -5.46 15.15 8.48
CA PHE A 208 -5.05 14.86 9.86
C PHE A 208 -4.55 16.09 10.63
N ASN A 209 -4.19 17.18 9.95
CA ASN A 209 -3.70 18.42 10.59
C ASN A 209 -4.70 19.59 10.57
N ARG A 210 -5.88 19.47 9.92
CA ARG A 210 -6.93 20.53 9.87
C ARG A 210 -7.40 20.99 11.25
N ASN A 211 -7.18 20.21 12.30
CA ASN A 211 -7.58 20.51 13.68
C ASN A 211 -6.65 21.47 14.45
N ARG A 212 -5.69 22.13 13.78
CA ARG A 212 -4.62 22.87 14.48
C ARG A 212 -4.89 24.36 14.73
N SER A 213 -5.99 24.93 14.22
CA SER A 213 -6.34 26.32 14.52
C SER A 213 -7.14 26.41 15.82
N TRP A 214 -6.74 27.30 16.74
CA TRP A 214 -7.51 27.62 17.95
C TRP A 214 -8.98 27.95 17.65
N ASN A 215 -9.25 28.54 16.48
CA ASN A 215 -10.61 28.83 16.05
C ASN A 215 -11.42 27.54 15.81
N HIS A 216 -10.82 26.50 15.23
CA HIS A 216 -11.49 25.22 15.02
C HIS A 216 -11.69 24.46 16.33
N ALA A 217 -10.71 24.46 17.23
CA ALA A 217 -10.85 23.85 18.56
C ALA A 217 -11.92 24.56 19.42
N ALA A 218 -11.97 25.89 19.38
CA ALA A 218 -13.01 26.66 20.05
C ALA A 218 -14.40 26.43 19.44
N LEU A 219 -14.50 26.28 18.10
CA LEU A 219 -15.73 25.93 17.42
C LEU A 219 -16.22 24.53 17.80
N GLU A 220 -15.35 23.52 17.81
CA GLU A 220 -15.70 22.15 18.24
C GLU A 220 -16.13 22.12 19.71
N ALA A 221 -15.41 22.82 20.61
CA ALA A 221 -15.83 22.95 22.01
C ALA A 221 -17.19 23.66 22.15
N LEU A 222 -17.45 24.69 21.32
CA LEU A 222 -18.74 25.37 21.29
C LEU A 222 -19.85 24.44 20.77
N TYR A 223 -19.55 23.57 19.79
CA TYR A 223 -20.50 22.58 19.27
C TYR A 223 -20.81 21.48 20.28
N ASP A 224 -19.84 21.05 21.08
CA ASP A 224 -20.08 20.08 22.16
C ASP A 224 -20.97 20.66 23.27
N VAL A 225 -20.86 21.96 23.55
CA VAL A 225 -21.72 22.65 24.53
C VAL A 225 -23.09 23.00 23.94
N PHE A 226 -23.14 23.41 22.66
CA PHE A 226 -24.35 23.84 21.95
C PHE A 226 -24.54 23.07 20.63
N PRO A 227 -24.93 21.78 20.68
CA PRO A 227 -25.02 20.94 19.48
C PRO A 227 -25.99 21.47 18.42
N ASN A 228 -27.07 22.14 18.84
CA ASN A 228 -28.03 22.76 17.91
C ASN A 228 -27.44 23.96 17.14
N PHE A 229 -26.40 24.61 17.66
CA PHE A 229 -25.75 25.75 17.02
C PHE A 229 -24.83 25.32 15.87
N ARG A 230 -24.33 24.09 15.90
CA ARG A 230 -23.51 23.48 14.84
C ARG A 230 -24.20 23.50 13.48
N THR A 231 -25.47 23.09 13.45
CA THR A 231 -26.28 23.02 12.22
C THR A 231 -26.44 24.39 11.57
N LEU A 232 -26.51 25.47 12.37
CA LEU A 232 -26.69 26.83 11.87
C LEU A 232 -25.39 27.42 11.30
N MET A 233 -24.25 27.21 11.96
CA MET A 233 -22.98 27.80 11.55
C MET A 233 -22.31 27.08 10.37
N GLN A 234 -22.51 25.76 10.22
CA GLN A 234 -21.87 24.99 9.15
C GLN A 234 -22.44 25.27 7.75
N ILE A 235 -23.63 25.89 7.62
CA ILE A 235 -24.16 26.39 6.34
C ILE A 235 -23.21 27.42 5.70
N PHE A 236 -22.42 28.13 6.51
CA PHE A 236 -21.51 29.18 6.05
C PHE A 236 -20.07 28.69 5.80
N LEU A 237 -19.75 27.43 6.10
CA LEU A 237 -18.39 26.86 5.96
C LEU A 237 -18.32 25.99 4.70
N LYS A 238 -17.77 26.53 3.61
CA LYS A 238 -17.53 25.77 2.37
C LYS A 238 -16.36 24.80 2.53
N ASP A 239 -16.57 23.52 2.26
CA ASP A 239 -15.54 22.49 2.36
C ASP A 239 -14.82 22.25 1.02
N SER A 240 -13.67 22.91 0.83
CA SER A 240 -12.83 22.76 -0.38
C SER A 240 -12.34 21.32 -0.59
N LEU A 241 -12.22 20.53 0.48
CA LEU A 241 -11.76 19.14 0.41
C LEU A 241 -12.76 18.23 -0.30
N SER A 242 -14.05 18.39 0.01
CA SER A 242 -15.13 17.64 -0.64
C SER A 242 -15.14 17.87 -2.15
N ASP A 243 -14.94 19.12 -2.59
CA ASP A 243 -14.90 19.48 -4.02
C ASP A 243 -13.73 18.80 -4.75
N ILE A 244 -12.53 18.79 -4.14
CA ILE A 244 -11.33 18.18 -4.72
C ILE A 244 -11.52 16.67 -4.90
N ILE A 245 -11.97 15.96 -3.85
CA ILE A 245 -12.13 14.51 -3.91
C ILE A 245 -13.25 14.13 -4.88
N THR A 246 -14.36 14.88 -4.87
CA THR A 246 -15.46 14.68 -5.82
C THR A 246 -14.95 14.79 -7.26
N LYS A 247 -14.16 15.83 -7.56
CA LYS A 247 -13.59 16.02 -8.90
C LYS A 247 -12.70 14.84 -9.30
N ILE A 248 -11.81 14.39 -8.42
CA ILE A 248 -10.92 13.24 -8.71
C ILE A 248 -11.75 11.99 -9.03
N VAL A 249 -12.76 11.68 -8.20
CA VAL A 249 -13.59 10.49 -8.41
C VAL A 249 -14.38 10.59 -9.71
N VAL A 250 -14.97 11.75 -10.01
CA VAL A 250 -15.70 11.98 -11.26
C VAL A 250 -14.79 11.85 -12.48
N ASP A 251 -13.58 12.43 -12.43
CA ASP A 251 -12.61 12.34 -13.52
C ASP A 251 -12.20 10.89 -13.79
N VAL A 252 -11.91 10.11 -12.74
CA VAL A 252 -11.58 8.67 -12.88
C VAL A 252 -12.77 7.87 -13.44
N ARG A 253 -13.98 8.13 -12.97
CA ARG A 253 -15.20 7.46 -13.48
C ARG A 253 -15.42 7.76 -14.97
N ASN A 254 -15.29 9.03 -15.36
CA ASN A 254 -15.45 9.47 -16.74
C ASN A 254 -14.41 8.81 -17.66
N GLN A 255 -13.14 8.75 -17.23
CA GLN A 255 -12.08 8.05 -17.97
C GLN A 255 -12.37 6.55 -18.18
N ARG A 256 -13.12 5.93 -17.27
CA ARG A 256 -13.50 4.51 -17.32
C ARG A 256 -14.89 4.27 -17.92
N ASN A 257 -15.56 5.28 -18.45
CA ASN A 257 -16.95 5.20 -18.92
C ASN A 257 -17.90 4.59 -17.87
N ASN A 258 -17.69 4.89 -16.59
CA ASN A 258 -18.45 4.35 -15.46
C ASN A 258 -18.46 2.81 -15.35
N LYS A 259 -17.45 2.12 -15.88
CA LYS A 259 -17.33 0.65 -15.80
C LYS A 259 -16.01 0.22 -15.15
N PRO A 260 -15.95 -0.96 -14.50
CA PRO A 260 -14.70 -1.51 -14.01
C PRO A 260 -13.68 -1.67 -15.15
N SER A 261 -12.46 -1.18 -14.93
CA SER A 261 -11.36 -1.19 -15.90
C SER A 261 -10.54 -2.49 -15.90
N GLY A 262 -10.72 -3.35 -14.89
CA GLY A 262 -9.91 -4.55 -14.70
C GLY A 262 -8.55 -4.28 -14.03
N ARG A 263 -8.34 -3.06 -13.52
CA ARG A 263 -7.16 -2.69 -12.71
C ARG A 263 -7.22 -3.29 -11.31
N HIS A 264 -8.40 -3.74 -10.87
CA HIS A 264 -8.63 -4.38 -9.58
C HIS A 264 -8.34 -3.47 -8.38
N ASP A 265 -8.56 -2.16 -8.57
CA ASP A 265 -8.51 -1.15 -7.51
C ASP A 265 -9.89 -0.96 -6.84
N PHE A 266 -9.95 -0.07 -5.86
CA PHE A 266 -11.15 0.21 -5.09
C PHE A 266 -12.23 0.93 -5.92
N ILE A 267 -11.86 1.71 -6.94
CA ILE A 267 -12.85 2.31 -7.84
C ILE A 267 -13.52 1.23 -8.68
N ASP A 268 -12.77 0.26 -9.22
CA ASP A 268 -13.36 -0.90 -9.91
C ASP A 268 -14.34 -1.64 -8.98
N LEU A 269 -13.98 -1.82 -7.71
CA LEU A 269 -14.86 -2.44 -6.71
C LEU A 269 -16.13 -1.61 -6.45
N LEU A 270 -16.02 -0.29 -6.35
CA LEU A 270 -17.19 0.58 -6.14
C LEU A 270 -18.10 0.61 -7.38
N LEU A 271 -17.55 0.58 -8.59
CA LEU A 271 -18.33 0.48 -9.84
C LEU A 271 -19.03 -0.88 -9.95
N GLU A 272 -18.36 -1.99 -9.63
CA GLU A 272 -18.99 -3.32 -9.53
C GLU A 272 -20.15 -3.35 -8.50
N LEU A 273 -20.02 -2.58 -7.42
CA LEU A 273 -21.05 -2.46 -6.39
C LEU A 273 -22.17 -1.49 -6.80
N GLU A 274 -21.91 -0.49 -7.62
CA GLU A 274 -22.93 0.40 -8.18
C GLU A 274 -23.82 -0.37 -9.17
N GLU A 275 -23.23 -1.18 -10.07
CA GLU A 275 -23.95 -1.99 -11.06
C GLU A 275 -24.94 -3.00 -10.44
N LYS A 276 -24.69 -3.44 -9.21
CA LYS A 276 -25.57 -4.35 -8.46
C LYS A 276 -26.84 -3.68 -7.89
N GLY A 277 -27.01 -2.37 -8.06
CA GLY A 277 -28.20 -1.62 -7.63
C GLY A 277 -28.43 -1.61 -6.11
N LYS A 278 -29.68 -1.64 -5.68
CA LYS A 278 -30.04 -1.55 -4.25
C LYS A 278 -29.62 -2.78 -3.44
N ILE A 279 -29.30 -2.57 -2.17
CA ILE A 279 -29.17 -3.61 -1.14
C ILE A 279 -30.25 -3.42 -0.10
N THR A 280 -30.89 -4.51 0.32
CA THR A 280 -31.98 -4.54 1.31
C THR A 280 -31.56 -5.41 2.49
N THR A 281 -31.78 -4.96 3.72
CA THR A 281 -31.54 -5.74 4.95
C THR A 281 -32.53 -5.36 6.06
N GLU A 282 -32.57 -6.15 7.12
CA GLU A 282 -33.35 -5.84 8.33
C GLU A 282 -32.75 -4.65 9.09
N SER A 283 -33.61 -3.77 9.58
CA SER A 283 -33.24 -2.61 10.40
C SER A 283 -32.71 -3.04 11.76
N ILE A 284 -31.71 -2.33 12.27
CA ILE A 284 -31.24 -2.43 13.65
C ILE A 284 -31.76 -1.29 14.52
N GLU A 285 -32.47 -0.33 13.93
CA GLU A 285 -32.97 0.87 14.59
C GLU A 285 -34.49 0.84 14.78
N THR A 286 -35.22 0.18 13.87
CA THR A 286 -36.67 0.20 13.83
C THR A 286 -37.26 -1.20 13.69
N GLN A 287 -38.41 -1.40 14.34
CA GLN A 287 -39.19 -2.62 14.29
C GLN A 287 -40.66 -2.25 14.00
N ASP A 288 -41.41 -3.20 13.46
CA ASP A 288 -42.85 -3.10 13.29
C ASP A 288 -43.58 -3.26 14.64
N PRO A 289 -44.91 -3.01 14.70
CA PRO A 289 -45.69 -3.19 15.93
C PRO A 289 -45.68 -4.63 16.47
N ASP A 290 -45.41 -5.62 15.62
CA ASP A 290 -45.34 -7.04 15.97
C ASP A 290 -43.92 -7.45 16.45
N GLY A 291 -42.99 -6.50 16.54
CA GLY A 291 -41.62 -6.70 17.01
C GLY A 291 -40.63 -7.23 15.98
N LYS A 292 -41.01 -7.32 14.69
CA LYS A 292 -40.10 -7.73 13.61
C LYS A 292 -39.31 -6.53 13.08
N PRO A 293 -38.02 -6.69 12.76
CA PRO A 293 -37.24 -5.62 12.12
C PRO A 293 -37.84 -5.14 10.80
N ASN A 294 -37.96 -3.82 10.62
CA ASN A 294 -38.36 -3.25 9.32
C ASN A 294 -37.30 -3.52 8.27
N LEU A 295 -37.67 -3.56 6.98
CA LEU A 295 -36.69 -3.62 5.90
C LEU A 295 -36.18 -2.22 5.53
N VAL A 296 -34.88 -2.11 5.33
CA VAL A 296 -34.19 -0.88 4.94
C VAL A 296 -33.35 -1.11 3.70
N GLU A 297 -33.27 -0.10 2.84
CA GLU A 297 -32.59 -0.18 1.55
C GLU A 297 -31.59 0.95 1.36
N MET A 298 -30.55 0.69 0.59
CA MET A 298 -29.58 1.70 0.16
C MET A 298 -29.07 1.40 -1.25
N GLU A 299 -28.75 2.46 -1.97
CA GLU A 299 -27.98 2.42 -3.22
C GLU A 299 -26.63 3.13 -3.02
N LEU A 300 -25.58 2.65 -3.69
CA LEU A 300 -24.26 3.27 -3.66
C LEU A 300 -24.20 4.40 -4.69
N ASP A 301 -24.76 5.56 -4.34
CA ASP A 301 -24.73 6.75 -5.20
C ASP A 301 -23.33 7.41 -5.25
N LEU A 302 -23.16 8.40 -6.15
CA LEU A 302 -21.90 9.12 -6.31
C LEU A 302 -21.44 9.79 -5.00
N LYS A 303 -22.36 10.36 -4.21
CA LYS A 303 -22.00 11.03 -2.94
C LYS A 303 -21.42 10.02 -1.95
N CYS A 304 -22.06 8.87 -1.83
CA CYS A 304 -21.61 7.77 -0.99
C CYS A 304 -20.28 7.19 -1.49
N MET A 305 -20.12 7.04 -2.82
CA MET A 305 -18.87 6.59 -3.44
C MET A 305 -17.71 7.53 -3.11
N VAL A 306 -17.89 8.84 -3.30
CA VAL A 306 -16.89 9.87 -2.95
C VAL A 306 -16.53 9.80 -1.46
N ALA A 307 -17.52 9.68 -0.59
CA ALA A 307 -17.31 9.56 0.85
C ALA A 307 -16.55 8.27 1.23
N GLN A 308 -16.79 7.15 0.52
CA GLN A 308 -16.01 5.93 0.71
C GLN A 308 -14.55 6.13 0.27
N VAL A 309 -14.33 6.69 -0.92
CA VAL A 309 -12.96 6.96 -1.42
C VAL A 309 -12.19 7.85 -0.44
N PHE A 310 -12.82 8.90 0.08
CA PHE A 310 -12.24 9.75 1.13
C PHE A 310 -11.82 8.97 2.38
N VAL A 311 -12.72 8.16 2.96
CA VAL A 311 -12.39 7.46 4.21
C VAL A 311 -11.32 6.38 3.99
N PHE A 312 -11.33 5.72 2.84
CA PHE A 312 -10.33 4.73 2.49
C PHE A 312 -8.95 5.36 2.27
N PHE A 313 -8.90 6.55 1.66
CA PHE A 313 -7.68 7.35 1.59
C PHE A 313 -7.12 7.67 2.98
N ALA A 314 -7.94 8.29 3.83
CA ALA A 314 -7.53 8.70 5.16
C ALA A 314 -7.06 7.49 6.00
N ALA A 315 -7.83 6.40 6.00
CA ALA A 315 -7.52 5.21 6.77
C ALA A 315 -6.26 4.49 6.25
N GLY A 316 -6.12 4.33 4.93
CA GLY A 316 -5.01 3.60 4.31
C GLY A 316 -3.67 4.31 4.36
N PHE A 317 -3.68 5.63 4.52
CA PHE A 317 -2.49 6.49 4.63
C PHE A 317 -1.94 6.52 6.06
N GLU A 318 -2.61 7.20 6.99
CA GLU A 318 -2.01 7.63 8.25
C GLU A 318 -1.78 6.45 9.22
N THR A 319 -2.70 5.48 9.24
CA THR A 319 -2.62 4.34 10.17
C THR A 319 -1.51 3.36 9.81
N SER A 320 -1.39 2.99 8.53
CA SER A 320 -0.36 2.07 8.02
C SER A 320 1.04 2.69 8.09
N SER A 321 1.15 4.00 7.82
CA SER A 321 2.45 4.67 7.87
C SER A 321 2.93 4.86 9.32
N SER A 322 2.03 5.09 10.27
CA SER A 322 2.35 5.07 11.70
C SER A 322 2.82 3.68 12.14
N ALA A 323 2.08 2.63 11.78
CA ALA A 323 2.40 1.25 12.14
C ALA A 323 3.77 0.80 11.61
N THR A 324 4.03 1.01 10.32
CA THR A 324 5.28 0.61 9.68
C THR A 324 6.47 1.43 10.15
N SER A 325 6.32 2.74 10.32
CA SER A 325 7.42 3.59 10.81
C SER A 325 7.79 3.28 12.27
N TYR A 326 6.81 2.97 13.12
CA TYR A 326 7.07 2.52 14.49
C TYR A 326 7.73 1.13 14.53
N MET A 327 7.29 0.20 13.69
CA MET A 327 7.96 -1.11 13.55
C MET A 327 9.43 -0.96 13.14
N LEU A 328 9.74 -0.11 12.16
CA LEU A 328 11.12 0.16 11.74
C LEU A 328 11.95 0.81 12.86
N HIS A 329 11.34 1.68 13.66
CA HIS A 329 11.98 2.28 14.84
C HIS A 329 12.33 1.21 15.89
N GLU A 330 11.40 0.32 16.23
CA GLU A 330 11.68 -0.78 17.16
C GLU A 330 12.79 -1.71 16.61
N LEU A 331 12.74 -2.09 15.33
CA LEU A 331 13.76 -2.93 14.71
C LEU A 331 15.14 -2.25 14.63
N ALA A 332 15.20 -0.92 14.56
CA ALA A 332 16.46 -0.18 14.60
C ALA A 332 17.14 -0.29 15.98
N PHE A 333 16.36 -0.34 17.06
CA PHE A 333 16.87 -0.53 18.43
C PHE A 333 17.04 -2.00 18.84
N HIS A 334 16.60 -2.95 18.00
CA HIS A 334 16.71 -4.41 18.22
C HIS A 334 17.35 -5.08 16.99
N PRO A 335 18.64 -4.82 16.70
CA PRO A 335 19.31 -5.31 15.49
C PRO A 335 19.31 -6.84 15.38
N GLU A 336 19.31 -7.57 16.49
CA GLU A 336 19.18 -9.03 16.55
C GLU A 336 17.85 -9.51 15.98
N GLU A 337 16.73 -8.85 16.30
CA GLU A 337 15.42 -9.17 15.73
C GLU A 337 15.34 -8.78 14.26
N GLN A 338 15.97 -7.66 13.88
CA GLN A 338 16.06 -7.24 12.49
C GLN A 338 16.81 -8.24 11.62
N ILE A 339 17.91 -8.82 12.11
CA ILE A 339 18.67 -9.86 11.40
C ILE A 339 17.81 -11.10 11.17
N LYS A 340 17.12 -11.60 12.21
CA LYS A 340 16.22 -12.76 12.08
C LYS A 340 15.11 -12.50 11.05
N VAL A 341 14.49 -11.32 11.08
CA VAL A 341 13.47 -10.92 10.10
C VAL A 341 14.05 -10.86 8.68
N GLN A 342 15.25 -10.31 8.51
CA GLN A 342 15.92 -10.25 7.21
C GLN A 342 16.25 -11.65 6.67
N GLU A 343 16.67 -12.58 7.54
CA GLU A 343 16.91 -13.98 7.19
C GLU A 343 15.62 -14.69 6.79
N GLU A 344 14.52 -14.50 7.53
CA GLU A 344 13.19 -15.00 7.13
C GLU A 344 12.79 -14.47 5.75
N ILE A 345 12.93 -13.16 5.51
CA ILE A 345 12.58 -12.54 4.23
C ILE A 345 13.40 -13.18 3.10
N ASP A 346 14.71 -13.39 3.26
CA ASP A 346 15.53 -14.03 2.23
C ASP A 346 15.08 -15.48 1.95
N GLN A 347 14.85 -16.26 3.01
CA GLN A 347 14.43 -17.66 2.90
C GLN A 347 13.07 -17.79 2.20
N VAL A 348 12.10 -16.99 2.63
CA VAL A 348 10.75 -16.97 2.05
C VAL A 348 10.82 -16.50 0.60
N LEU A 349 11.50 -15.39 0.29
CA LEU A 349 11.59 -14.93 -1.10
C LEU A 349 12.30 -15.94 -2.01
N SER A 350 13.32 -16.64 -1.52
CA SER A 350 13.98 -17.72 -2.28
C SER A 350 13.00 -18.84 -2.66
N LYS A 351 12.08 -19.22 -1.76
CA LYS A 351 11.00 -20.19 -2.03
C LYS A 351 10.05 -19.73 -3.15
N TYR A 352 9.86 -18.42 -3.29
CA TYR A 352 8.98 -17.80 -4.29
C TYR A 352 9.74 -17.21 -5.50
N GLY A 353 10.94 -17.73 -5.82
CA GLY A 353 11.70 -17.30 -6.99
C GLY A 353 12.19 -15.85 -6.90
N ASN A 354 12.55 -15.40 -5.70
CA ASN A 354 12.97 -14.03 -5.36
C ASN A 354 11.94 -12.95 -5.68
N LYS A 355 10.65 -13.30 -5.70
CA LYS A 355 9.56 -12.36 -6.00
C LYS A 355 8.69 -12.11 -4.78
N LEU A 356 8.38 -10.82 -4.57
CA LEU A 356 7.35 -10.40 -3.63
C LEU A 356 5.98 -10.72 -4.23
N CYS A 357 5.17 -11.53 -3.54
CA CYS A 357 3.82 -11.90 -3.95
C CYS A 357 2.92 -12.02 -2.72
N TYR A 358 1.61 -12.10 -2.93
CA TYR A 358 0.64 -12.19 -1.83
C TYR A 358 0.95 -13.37 -0.89
N ASP A 359 1.30 -14.52 -1.46
CA ASP A 359 1.58 -15.74 -0.71
C ASP A 359 2.93 -15.64 0.04
N SER A 360 3.93 -14.97 -0.53
CA SER A 360 5.21 -14.79 0.17
C SER A 360 5.09 -13.87 1.39
N ILE A 361 4.25 -12.85 1.34
CA ILE A 361 3.94 -12.03 2.53
C ILE A 361 3.21 -12.83 3.60
N ALA A 362 2.28 -13.71 3.20
CA ALA A 362 1.55 -14.56 4.14
C ALA A 362 2.47 -15.56 4.87
N ASP A 363 3.56 -15.99 4.22
CA ASP A 363 4.55 -16.91 4.79
C ASP A 363 5.59 -16.22 5.70
N MET A 364 5.69 -14.88 5.71
CA MET A 364 6.63 -14.11 6.56
C MET A 364 6.08 -13.97 7.99
N THR A 365 6.22 -15.03 8.78
CA THR A 365 5.59 -15.16 10.09
C THR A 365 6.23 -14.24 11.14
N LEU A 366 7.55 -14.21 11.23
CA LEU A 366 8.30 -13.37 12.17
C LEU A 366 8.12 -11.88 11.82
N LEU A 367 8.07 -11.52 10.54
CA LEU A 367 7.74 -10.16 10.13
C LEU A 367 6.33 -9.76 10.61
N SER A 368 5.33 -10.64 10.45
CA SER A 368 3.97 -10.43 10.99
C SER A 368 3.98 -10.32 12.52
N MET A 369 4.77 -11.13 13.23
CA MET A 369 4.94 -11.03 14.68
C MET A 369 5.52 -9.67 15.11
N CYS A 370 6.55 -9.18 14.41
CA CYS A 370 7.14 -7.87 14.68
C CYS A 370 6.13 -6.74 14.42
N PHE A 371 5.34 -6.83 13.34
CA PHE A 371 4.26 -5.88 13.06
C PHE A 371 3.20 -5.88 14.18
N LYS A 372 2.83 -7.06 14.66
CA LYS A 372 1.85 -7.18 15.77
C LYS A 372 2.38 -6.61 17.07
N GLU A 373 3.64 -6.88 17.42
CA GLU A 373 4.26 -6.33 18.62
C GLU A 373 4.46 -4.80 18.53
N ALA A 374 4.79 -4.28 17.35
CA ALA A 374 4.82 -2.84 17.09
C ALA A 374 3.44 -2.20 17.34
N MET A 375 2.38 -2.79 16.79
CA MET A 375 1.00 -2.33 16.99
C MET A 375 0.47 -2.55 18.41
N ARG A 376 1.06 -3.49 19.18
CA ARG A 376 0.78 -3.64 20.61
C ARG A 376 1.31 -2.44 21.39
N LYS A 377 2.57 -2.08 21.14
CA LYS A 377 3.29 -1.00 21.85
C LYS A 377 2.87 0.40 21.39
N PHE A 378 2.51 0.58 20.12
CA PHE A 378 2.06 1.86 19.59
C PHE A 378 0.87 1.64 18.65
N PRO A 379 -0.33 1.42 19.20
CA PRO A 379 -1.52 1.24 18.37
C PRO A 379 -1.88 2.55 17.67
N SER A 380 -2.03 2.52 16.34
CA SER A 380 -2.41 3.72 15.58
C SER A 380 -3.69 4.37 16.12
N LEU A 381 -4.64 3.59 16.66
CA LEU A 381 -5.76 4.11 17.44
C LEU A 381 -5.59 3.71 18.91
N GLY A 382 -5.20 4.66 19.75
CA GLY A 382 -5.00 4.44 21.19
C GLY A 382 -6.30 4.23 21.98
N THR A 383 -7.44 4.61 21.42
CA THR A 383 -8.77 4.44 22.00
C THR A 383 -9.78 3.96 20.96
N LEU A 384 -10.80 3.21 21.38
CA LEU A 384 -12.01 2.94 20.59
C LEU A 384 -13.21 3.57 21.28
N HIS A 385 -14.12 4.13 20.47
CA HIS A 385 -15.30 4.84 20.97
C HIS A 385 -16.59 4.09 20.61
N ARG A 386 -17.53 4.05 21.55
CA ARG A 386 -18.93 3.65 21.34
C ARG A 386 -19.86 4.64 22.02
N GLU A 387 -21.14 4.56 21.70
CA GLU A 387 -22.18 5.36 22.35
C GLU A 387 -23.35 4.44 22.68
N CYS A 388 -23.86 4.58 23.90
CA CYS A 388 -25.07 3.91 24.34
C CYS A 388 -26.28 4.54 23.64
N VAL A 389 -26.93 3.84 22.72
CA VAL A 389 -28.05 4.38 21.92
C VAL A 389 -29.41 4.17 22.57
N LYS A 390 -29.49 3.27 23.56
CA LYS A 390 -30.70 2.95 24.32
C LYS A 390 -30.34 2.64 25.76
N ARG A 391 -31.25 2.89 26.70
CA ARG A 391 -31.03 2.62 28.12
C ARG A 391 -30.58 1.17 28.31
N TYR A 392 -29.46 0.98 28.99
CA TYR A 392 -28.79 -0.32 29.07
C TYR A 392 -28.12 -0.52 30.43
N THR A 393 -28.32 -1.67 31.06
CA THR A 393 -27.67 -2.03 32.31
C THR A 393 -26.49 -2.97 32.04
N ILE A 394 -25.29 -2.57 32.46
CA ILE A 394 -24.10 -3.43 32.41
C ILE A 394 -24.27 -4.53 33.47
N PRO A 395 -24.47 -5.81 33.08
CA PRO A 395 -24.78 -6.89 34.02
C PRO A 395 -23.71 -7.08 35.10
N GLU A 396 -22.44 -6.94 34.72
CA GLU A 396 -21.27 -7.15 35.60
C GLU A 396 -21.17 -6.12 36.73
N LEU A 397 -21.90 -5.01 36.63
CA LEU A 397 -21.82 -3.87 37.55
C LEU A 397 -23.17 -3.48 38.17
N GLY A 398 -24.30 -3.91 37.58
CA GLY A 398 -25.63 -3.43 37.95
C GLY A 398 -25.84 -1.93 37.64
N ILE A 399 -25.01 -1.34 36.78
CA ILE A 399 -25.03 0.10 36.46
C ILE A 399 -25.83 0.32 35.18
N THR A 400 -26.86 1.17 35.25
CA THR A 400 -27.66 1.58 34.09
C THR A 400 -27.11 2.84 33.44
N LEU A 401 -26.75 2.73 32.17
CA LEU A 401 -26.39 3.82 31.28
C LEU A 401 -27.63 4.39 30.61
N ASP A 402 -27.66 5.72 30.48
CA ASP A 402 -28.68 6.42 29.72
C ASP A 402 -28.23 6.58 28.24
N PRO A 403 -29.17 6.72 27.30
CA PRO A 403 -28.84 7.05 25.91
C PRO A 403 -27.95 8.29 25.80
N GLY A 404 -26.98 8.27 24.90
CA GLY A 404 -26.01 9.35 24.68
C GLY A 404 -24.75 9.25 25.55
N VAL A 405 -24.69 8.34 26.53
CA VAL A 405 -23.45 8.08 27.28
C VAL A 405 -22.41 7.48 26.33
N LYS A 406 -21.24 8.13 26.24
CA LYS A 406 -20.12 7.66 25.43
C LYS A 406 -19.28 6.65 26.20
N ILE A 407 -18.71 5.69 25.48
CA ILE A 407 -17.86 4.63 26.01
C ILE A 407 -16.48 4.76 25.36
N ILE A 408 -15.43 4.70 26.18
CA ILE A 408 -14.04 4.63 25.73
C ILE A 408 -13.46 3.26 26.11
N ILE A 409 -12.89 2.58 25.14
CA ILE A 409 -12.05 1.38 25.34
C ILE A 409 -10.59 1.83 25.16
N PRO A 410 -9.78 1.87 26.23
CA PRO A 410 -8.42 2.41 26.19
C PRO A 410 -7.43 1.35 25.68
N VAL A 411 -7.35 1.21 24.35
CA VAL A 411 -6.54 0.18 23.66
C VAL A 411 -5.08 0.22 24.10
N GLU A 412 -4.45 1.40 24.12
CA GLU A 412 -3.05 1.51 24.53
C GLU A 412 -2.89 1.07 25.99
N ALA A 413 -3.76 1.51 26.90
CA ALA A 413 -3.68 1.13 28.30
C ALA A 413 -3.82 -0.39 28.51
N ILE A 414 -4.79 -1.02 27.84
CA ILE A 414 -5.02 -2.47 27.87
C ILE A 414 -3.79 -3.22 27.34
N GLN A 415 -3.22 -2.77 26.22
CA GLN A 415 -2.07 -3.42 25.58
C GLN A 415 -0.74 -3.22 26.34
N TYR A 416 -0.70 -2.26 27.28
CA TYR A 416 0.41 -2.07 28.22
C TYR A 416 0.15 -2.65 29.61
N ASP A 417 -1.01 -3.26 29.87
CA ASP A 417 -1.32 -3.84 31.18
C ASP A 417 -0.55 -5.16 31.36
N GLU A 418 0.26 -5.22 32.41
CA GLU A 418 1.05 -6.38 32.82
C GLU A 418 0.19 -7.60 33.12
N LYS A 419 -1.09 -7.41 33.49
CA LYS A 419 -2.05 -8.50 33.64
C LYS A 419 -2.20 -9.30 32.34
N TYR A 420 -2.11 -8.64 31.19
CA TYR A 420 -2.30 -9.27 29.88
C TYR A 420 -0.99 -9.53 29.13
N PHE A 421 0.03 -8.68 29.29
CA PHE A 421 1.31 -8.80 28.61
C PHE A 421 2.48 -8.64 29.59
N ASP A 422 3.20 -9.72 29.89
CA ASP A 422 4.30 -9.70 30.86
C ASP A 422 5.48 -8.86 30.35
N ASN A 423 6.05 -7.92 31.12
CA ASN A 423 7.06 -6.96 30.62
C ASN A 423 6.58 -6.16 29.39
N PRO A 424 5.47 -5.42 29.48
CA PRO A 424 4.77 -4.82 28.35
C PRO A 424 5.56 -3.68 27.68
N PHE A 425 6.61 -3.19 28.33
CA PHE A 425 7.49 -2.16 27.77
C PHE A 425 8.60 -2.74 26.88
N GLN A 426 8.87 -4.05 26.91
CA GLN A 426 9.87 -4.69 26.04
C GLN A 426 9.24 -5.07 24.68
N PHE A 427 9.98 -4.89 23.59
CA PHE A 427 9.61 -5.38 22.26
C PHE A 427 9.93 -6.87 22.16
N LYS A 428 8.90 -7.72 22.14
CA LYS A 428 9.03 -9.18 22.03
C LYS A 428 8.08 -9.75 20.97
N PRO A 429 8.53 -9.87 19.71
CA PRO A 429 7.72 -10.44 18.63
C PRO A 429 7.13 -11.82 18.96
N GLU A 430 7.87 -12.66 19.70
CA GLU A 430 7.51 -14.04 20.04
C GLU A 430 6.20 -14.18 20.83
N ARG A 431 5.67 -13.08 21.41
CA ARG A 431 4.32 -13.04 22.00
C ARG A 431 3.22 -13.36 21.00
N PHE A 432 3.50 -13.21 19.71
CA PHE A 432 2.54 -13.45 18.64
C PHE A 432 2.88 -14.72 17.84
N ALA A 433 3.75 -15.57 18.37
CA ALA A 433 3.93 -16.93 17.84
C ALA A 433 2.65 -17.76 18.03
N ASP A 434 2.41 -18.72 17.13
CA ASP A 434 1.21 -19.58 17.17
C ASP A 434 1.09 -20.39 18.47
N THR A 435 2.20 -20.61 19.16
CA THR A 435 2.27 -21.27 20.47
C THR A 435 1.74 -20.40 21.61
N PHE A 436 1.72 -19.07 21.44
CA PHE A 436 1.25 -18.15 22.45
C PHE A 436 -0.23 -17.83 22.28
N LYS A 437 -1.01 -18.10 23.33
CA LYS A 437 -2.42 -17.71 23.38
C LYS A 437 -2.56 -16.41 24.17
N LEU A 438 -3.23 -15.42 23.59
CA LEU A 438 -3.61 -14.22 24.31
C LEU A 438 -4.41 -14.60 25.56
N LYS A 439 -4.07 -13.99 26.70
CA LYS A 439 -4.77 -14.21 27.97
C LYS A 439 -6.26 -13.85 27.89
N HIS A 440 -6.63 -12.93 26.99
CA HIS A 440 -8.01 -12.59 26.69
C HIS A 440 -8.17 -12.14 25.23
N SER A 441 -9.31 -12.45 24.57
CA SER A 441 -9.53 -12.11 23.15
C SER A 441 -9.56 -10.61 22.85
N CYS A 442 -9.80 -9.79 23.87
CA CYS A 442 -9.83 -8.32 23.78
C CYS A 442 -8.61 -7.66 24.44
N SER A 443 -7.53 -8.39 24.73
CA SER A 443 -6.29 -7.77 25.21
C SER A 443 -5.46 -7.14 24.08
N TYR A 444 -5.67 -7.58 22.83
CA TYR A 444 -5.01 -7.05 21.65
C TYR A 444 -6.07 -6.51 20.66
N LEU A 445 -6.13 -5.20 20.48
CA LEU A 445 -7.22 -4.51 19.76
C LEU A 445 -6.74 -3.49 18.70
N PRO A 446 -5.62 -3.68 17.98
CA PRO A 446 -5.13 -2.68 17.02
C PRO A 446 -6.09 -2.42 15.86
N PHE A 447 -6.93 -3.41 15.52
CA PHE A 447 -7.97 -3.33 14.50
C PHE A 447 -9.38 -3.33 15.10
N GLY A 448 -9.50 -3.19 16.43
CA GLY A 448 -10.72 -3.39 17.19
C GLY A 448 -11.26 -4.81 17.13
N ALA A 449 -12.48 -5.02 17.64
CA ALA A 449 -13.16 -6.30 17.62
C ALA A 449 -14.68 -6.13 17.35
N GLY A 450 -15.33 -7.26 17.06
CA GLY A 450 -16.77 -7.34 16.81
C GLY A 450 -17.22 -6.73 15.49
N HIS A 451 -18.49 -6.33 15.43
CA HIS A 451 -19.16 -5.93 14.19
C HIS A 451 -18.55 -4.69 13.52
N ARG A 452 -17.99 -3.78 14.32
CA ARG A 452 -17.33 -2.53 13.89
C ARG A 452 -15.80 -2.65 13.79
N SER A 453 -15.24 -3.86 13.80
CA SER A 453 -13.80 -4.10 13.57
C SER A 453 -13.35 -3.55 12.20
N CYS A 454 -12.06 -3.24 12.07
CA CYS A 454 -11.51 -2.66 10.85
C CYS A 454 -11.82 -3.53 9.63
N ILE A 455 -12.50 -2.96 8.62
CA ILE A 455 -12.80 -3.68 7.37
C ILE A 455 -11.54 -3.95 6.56
N GLY A 456 -10.57 -3.04 6.65
CA GLY A 456 -9.33 -3.07 5.90
C GLY A 456 -8.18 -3.75 6.62
N ALA A 457 -8.41 -4.50 7.71
CA ALA A 457 -7.34 -5.08 8.51
C ALA A 457 -6.34 -5.90 7.67
N ARG A 458 -6.85 -6.79 6.82
CA ARG A 458 -6.02 -7.62 5.92
C ARG A 458 -5.28 -6.79 4.87
N LEU A 459 -5.95 -5.77 4.30
CA LEU A 459 -5.33 -4.88 3.32
C LEU A 459 -4.19 -4.08 3.96
N GLY A 460 -4.44 -3.50 5.13
CA GLY A 460 -3.49 -2.70 5.92
C GLY A 460 -2.27 -3.52 6.35
N GLU A 461 -2.49 -4.74 6.85
CA GLU A 461 -1.40 -5.66 7.20
C GLU A 461 -0.59 -6.05 5.95
N MET A 462 -1.26 -6.47 4.87
CA MET A 462 -0.62 -6.86 3.61
C MET A 462 0.27 -5.74 3.03
N GLN A 463 -0.23 -4.50 2.91
CA GLN A 463 0.57 -3.39 2.38
C GLN A 463 1.73 -3.02 3.30
N SER A 464 1.53 -3.10 4.61
CA SER A 464 2.54 -2.73 5.61
C SER A 464 3.69 -3.72 5.59
N LEU A 465 3.37 -5.01 5.64
CA LEU A 465 4.36 -6.09 5.56
C LEU A 465 5.08 -6.09 4.21
N ALA A 466 4.37 -5.86 3.09
CA ALA A 466 5.01 -5.78 1.78
C ALA A 466 6.01 -4.62 1.68
N GLY A 467 5.66 -3.44 2.18
CA GLY A 467 6.56 -2.29 2.21
C GLY A 467 7.80 -2.53 3.07
N VAL A 468 7.60 -3.03 4.30
CA VAL A 468 8.71 -3.31 5.23
C VAL A 468 9.58 -4.47 4.73
N ALA A 469 9.00 -5.54 4.20
CA ALA A 469 9.73 -6.66 3.61
C ALA A 469 10.60 -6.18 2.44
N ALA A 470 10.05 -5.36 1.54
CA ALA A 470 10.81 -4.81 0.43
C ALA A 470 11.96 -3.91 0.90
N LEU A 471 11.76 -3.11 1.94
CA LEU A 471 12.81 -2.29 2.54
C LEU A 471 13.90 -3.18 3.17
N LEU A 472 13.54 -4.07 4.08
CA LEU A 472 14.48 -4.90 4.84
C LEU A 472 15.21 -5.95 3.99
N TYR A 473 14.63 -6.35 2.84
CA TYR A 473 15.31 -7.22 1.89
C TYR A 473 16.62 -6.61 1.34
N LYS A 474 16.64 -5.28 1.13
CA LYS A 474 17.78 -4.55 0.55
C LYS A 474 18.55 -3.71 1.57
N PHE A 475 17.90 -3.29 2.65
CA PHE A 475 18.45 -2.31 3.59
C PHE A 475 18.38 -2.81 5.02
N SER A 476 19.27 -2.27 5.84
CA SER A 476 19.16 -2.32 7.29
C SER A 476 18.83 -0.92 7.80
N VAL A 477 18.06 -0.86 8.90
CA VAL A 477 17.70 0.38 9.58
C VAL A 477 18.43 0.47 10.92
N GLU A 478 18.97 1.64 11.22
CA GLU A 478 19.67 1.92 12.47
C GLU A 478 19.23 3.27 13.04
N PRO A 479 19.39 3.52 14.35
CA PRO A 479 19.20 4.84 14.92
C PRO A 479 20.20 5.84 14.30
N SER A 480 19.71 7.00 13.87
CA SER A 480 20.51 8.19 13.58
C SER A 480 20.93 8.86 14.90
N SER A 481 21.87 9.82 14.83
CA SER A 481 22.31 10.60 16.00
C SER A 481 21.18 11.36 16.70
N SER A 482 20.11 11.68 15.98
CA SER A 482 18.93 12.40 16.49
C SER A 482 17.76 11.51 16.87
N THR A 483 17.88 10.18 16.73
CA THR A 483 16.79 9.24 17.05
C THR A 483 16.56 9.18 18.55
N LYS A 484 15.32 9.48 18.96
CA LYS A 484 14.88 9.26 20.34
C LYS A 484 14.40 7.83 20.51
N GLN A 485 14.89 7.12 21.52
CA GLN A 485 14.39 5.80 21.87
C GLN A 485 12.96 5.87 22.44
N LYS A 486 12.69 6.85 23.32
CA LYS A 486 11.34 7.13 23.81
C LYS A 486 10.67 8.17 22.93
N LEU A 487 9.59 7.77 22.27
CA LEU A 487 8.82 8.65 21.40
C LEU A 487 7.93 9.58 22.23
N GLU A 488 7.85 10.84 21.80
CA GLU A 488 6.92 11.82 22.34
C GLU A 488 5.65 11.80 21.50
N VAL A 489 4.50 11.51 22.12
CA VAL A 489 3.20 11.54 21.43
C VAL A 489 2.86 12.98 21.05
N ASN A 490 2.28 13.16 19.87
CA ASN A 490 1.70 14.43 19.47
C ASN A 490 0.35 14.62 20.18
N HIS A 491 0.34 15.44 21.23
CA HIS A 491 -0.83 15.66 22.08
C HIS A 491 -2.06 16.22 21.35
N THR A 492 -1.89 16.86 20.19
CA THR A 492 -3.02 17.39 19.41
C THR A 492 -3.63 16.36 18.45
N SER A 493 -3.04 15.16 18.37
CA SER A 493 -3.49 14.08 17.50
C SER A 493 -4.52 13.22 18.23
N ASN A 494 -5.80 13.56 18.04
CA ASN A 494 -6.91 12.94 18.78
C ASN A 494 -7.58 11.76 18.04
N THR A 495 -7.37 11.61 16.74
CA THR A 495 -7.98 10.53 15.94
C THR A 495 -7.04 9.33 15.78
N VAL A 496 -5.80 9.59 15.37
CA VAL A 496 -4.72 8.61 15.25
C VAL A 496 -3.62 9.03 16.19
N GLN A 497 -3.02 8.10 16.93
CA GLN A 497 -1.83 8.38 17.72
C GLN A 497 -0.68 8.68 16.75
N SER A 498 -0.19 9.91 16.78
CA SER A 498 1.00 10.31 16.04
C SER A 498 2.07 10.77 17.02
N ILE A 499 3.30 10.92 16.53
CA ILE A 499 4.43 11.39 17.32
C ILE A 499 4.73 12.85 17.00
N LYS A 500 5.40 13.52 17.93
CA LYS A 500 5.88 14.88 17.74
C LYS A 500 7.18 14.85 16.92
N GLY A 501 7.18 15.52 15.77
CA GLY A 501 8.32 15.54 14.85
C GLY A 501 8.32 14.32 13.93
N GLY A 502 9.51 13.83 13.57
CA GLY A 502 9.71 12.66 12.72
C GLY A 502 10.33 11.48 13.46
N LEU A 503 10.59 10.40 12.72
CA LEU A 503 11.41 9.26 13.15
C LEU A 503 12.70 9.27 12.32
N PRO A 504 13.69 10.11 12.66
CA PRO A 504 14.97 10.06 11.98
C PRO A 504 15.59 8.68 12.23
N LEU A 505 15.95 7.96 11.18
CA LEU A 505 16.74 6.73 11.20
C LEU A 505 17.78 6.80 10.08
N LYS A 506 18.72 5.86 10.11
CA LYS A 506 19.72 5.69 9.07
C LYS A 506 19.48 4.39 8.31
N LEU A 507 19.26 4.49 7.01
CA LEU A 507 19.25 3.36 6.08
C LEU A 507 20.69 3.01 5.70
N LYS A 508 21.00 1.72 5.69
CA LYS A 508 22.26 1.19 5.15
C LYS A 508 21.96 0.11 4.13
N LEU A 509 22.73 0.08 3.04
CA LEU A 509 22.66 -1.05 2.12
C LEU A 509 23.08 -2.32 2.87
N ARG A 510 22.24 -3.36 2.80
CA ARG A 510 22.50 -4.63 3.45
C ARG A 510 23.61 -5.36 2.70
N LYS A 511 24.67 -5.75 3.42
CA LYS A 511 25.69 -6.66 2.89
C LYS A 511 25.15 -8.08 3.00
N LYS A 512 24.72 -8.67 1.90
CA LYS A 512 24.39 -10.10 1.89
C LYS A 512 25.70 -10.87 2.01
N ASN A 513 25.84 -11.69 3.06
CA ASN A 513 26.86 -12.73 3.08
C ASN A 513 26.45 -13.76 2.02
N ILE A 514 26.89 -13.53 0.80
CA ILE A 514 26.86 -14.55 -0.23
C ILE A 514 27.95 -15.53 0.19
N ASP A 515 27.57 -16.66 0.80
CA ASP A 515 28.47 -17.80 0.88
C ASP A 515 28.82 -18.18 -0.55
N ILE A 516 30.06 -17.91 -0.96
CA ILE A 516 30.60 -18.23 -2.29
C ILE A 516 30.81 -19.75 -2.43
N THR A 517 30.51 -20.54 -1.41
CA THR A 517 30.60 -21.99 -1.45
C THR A 517 29.25 -22.63 -1.76
N THR A 518 29.10 -22.94 -3.04
CA THR A 518 28.30 -24.05 -3.58
C THR A 518 26.80 -23.79 -3.81
N HIS A 519 26.47 -23.73 -5.10
CA HIS A 519 25.14 -23.70 -5.73
C HIS A 519 24.40 -22.35 -5.79
N CYS A 520 24.03 -21.99 -7.02
CA CYS A 520 23.25 -20.82 -7.44
C CYS A 520 24.01 -19.50 -7.60
N ILE A 521 25.08 -19.50 -8.42
CA ILE A 521 25.29 -18.34 -9.30
C ILE A 521 24.08 -18.29 -10.22
N SER A 522 23.15 -17.38 -9.93
CA SER A 522 21.90 -17.15 -10.66
C SER A 522 22.07 -17.25 -12.17
N ASN A 523 21.25 -18.07 -12.84
CA ASN A 523 21.11 -18.15 -14.30
C ASN A 523 20.91 -16.77 -14.99
N GLU A 524 20.52 -15.73 -14.24
CA GLU A 524 20.24 -14.38 -14.76
C GLU A 524 21.49 -13.50 -14.97
N TYR A 525 22.62 -13.78 -14.32
CA TYR A 525 23.90 -13.13 -14.67
C TYR A 525 24.52 -13.75 -15.94
N MET A 526 24.19 -15.00 -16.24
CA MET A 526 24.66 -15.70 -17.45
C MET A 526 24.02 -15.15 -18.73
N ALA A 527 22.78 -14.64 -18.68
CA ALA A 527 22.05 -14.21 -19.87
C ALA A 527 22.65 -12.98 -20.57
N LEU A 528 23.21 -12.03 -19.81
CA LEU A 528 23.92 -10.85 -20.36
C LEU A 528 25.32 -11.19 -20.89
N ALA A 529 25.87 -12.31 -20.45
CA ALA A 529 27.13 -12.84 -20.95
C ALA A 529 26.89 -13.81 -22.13
N HIS A 530 25.66 -14.06 -22.57
CA HIS A 530 25.35 -15.04 -23.62
C HIS A 530 25.04 -14.37 -24.95
N VAL A 531 25.74 -14.78 -26.01
CA VAL A 531 25.48 -14.34 -27.39
C VAL A 531 25.22 -15.57 -28.26
N THR A 532 24.05 -15.61 -28.87
CA THR A 532 23.70 -16.67 -29.83
C THR A 532 23.95 -16.16 -31.24
N VAL A 533 24.69 -16.91 -32.05
CA VAL A 533 25.01 -16.55 -33.44
C VAL A 533 24.33 -17.54 -34.38
N TYR A 534 23.29 -17.10 -35.05
CA TYR A 534 22.60 -17.87 -36.08
C TYR A 534 23.32 -17.72 -37.42
N HIS A 535 23.67 -18.82 -38.08
CA HIS A 535 24.46 -18.78 -39.31
C HIS A 535 24.00 -19.73 -40.41
N GLY A 536 23.95 -19.20 -41.62
CA GLY A 536 23.53 -19.84 -42.85
C GLY A 536 24.58 -20.71 -43.53
N PRO A 537 24.17 -21.60 -44.46
CA PRO A 537 25.09 -22.18 -45.42
C PRO A 537 25.61 -21.11 -46.39
N CYS A 538 26.84 -21.27 -46.87
CA CYS A 538 27.45 -20.32 -47.82
C CYS A 538 28.24 -21.03 -48.92
N LEU A 539 28.19 -20.48 -50.13
CA LEU A 539 28.83 -21.07 -51.29
C LEU A 539 30.34 -20.92 -51.20
N SER A 540 31.07 -22.03 -51.28
CA SER A 540 32.53 -22.02 -51.36
C SER A 540 32.99 -23.33 -51.99
N PHE A 541 33.80 -23.24 -53.05
CA PHE A 541 34.24 -24.39 -53.86
C PHE A 541 33.07 -25.24 -54.40
N HIS A 542 32.03 -24.58 -54.92
CA HIS A 542 30.87 -25.21 -55.59
C HIS A 542 29.99 -26.07 -54.66
N THR A 543 30.20 -26.06 -53.35
CA THR A 543 29.34 -26.70 -52.35
C THR A 543 28.68 -25.66 -51.43
N MET A 544 27.40 -25.92 -51.08
CA MET A 544 26.56 -25.09 -50.21
C MET A 544 26.44 -25.77 -48.85
N GLU A 545 27.24 -25.34 -47.88
CA GLU A 545 27.32 -25.97 -46.56
C GLU A 545 27.48 -24.93 -45.44
N HIS A 546 27.12 -25.32 -44.21
CA HIS A 546 27.40 -24.55 -43.00
C HIS A 546 28.89 -24.61 -42.67
N LYS A 547 29.54 -23.45 -42.63
CA LYS A 547 30.98 -23.34 -42.32
C LYS A 547 31.20 -22.53 -41.04
N PRO A 548 30.99 -23.10 -39.85
CA PRO A 548 31.14 -22.39 -38.57
C PRO A 548 32.56 -21.87 -38.36
N GLN A 549 33.56 -22.45 -39.02
CA GLN A 549 34.96 -21.99 -38.98
C GLN A 549 35.10 -20.52 -39.43
N LYS A 550 34.18 -20.03 -40.28
CA LYS A 550 34.13 -18.63 -40.73
C LYS A 550 33.87 -17.64 -39.59
N LEU A 551 33.25 -18.09 -38.50
CA LEU A 551 32.89 -17.27 -37.34
C LEU A 551 33.91 -17.35 -36.21
N THR A 552 35.01 -18.10 -36.39
CA THR A 552 36.01 -18.33 -35.33
C THR A 552 36.63 -17.02 -34.82
N GLY A 553 36.93 -16.07 -35.71
CA GLY A 553 37.48 -14.76 -35.32
C GLY A 553 36.53 -13.95 -34.43
N LEU A 554 35.25 -13.91 -34.79
CA LEU A 554 34.19 -13.24 -34.02
C LEU A 554 33.97 -13.95 -32.67
N ARG A 555 33.81 -15.28 -32.69
CA ARG A 555 33.63 -16.11 -31.51
C ARG A 555 34.78 -15.92 -30.51
N ASN A 556 36.02 -16.06 -30.96
CA ASN A 556 37.19 -15.94 -30.09
C ASN A 556 37.30 -14.55 -29.47
N ARG A 557 36.93 -13.50 -30.21
CA ARG A 557 36.97 -12.13 -29.68
C ARG A 557 35.92 -11.89 -28.60
N LEU A 558 34.68 -12.33 -28.84
CA LEU A 558 33.60 -12.25 -27.86
C LEU A 558 33.91 -13.07 -26.60
N MET A 559 34.45 -14.28 -26.76
CA MET A 559 34.90 -15.09 -25.63
C MET A 559 36.03 -14.42 -24.83
N LYS A 560 36.99 -13.78 -25.50
CA LYS A 560 38.06 -13.01 -24.83
C LYS A 560 37.53 -11.77 -24.08
N LEU A 561 36.38 -11.25 -24.47
CA LEU A 561 35.69 -10.14 -23.79
C LEU A 561 34.78 -10.61 -22.65
N GLY A 562 34.72 -11.92 -22.37
CA GLY A 562 33.95 -12.50 -21.28
C GLY A 562 32.55 -12.99 -21.66
N TYR A 563 32.19 -13.01 -22.95
CA TYR A 563 30.91 -13.52 -23.42
C TYR A 563 30.99 -15.03 -23.75
N LYS A 564 30.00 -15.82 -23.32
CA LYS A 564 29.73 -17.15 -23.82
C LYS A 564 29.02 -17.04 -25.18
N VAL A 565 29.50 -17.77 -26.18
CA VAL A 565 29.01 -17.69 -27.56
C VAL A 565 28.60 -19.06 -28.07
N ASP A 566 27.33 -19.17 -28.48
CA ASP A 566 26.77 -20.37 -29.10
C ASP A 566 26.55 -20.13 -30.61
N LEU A 567 26.88 -21.12 -31.44
CA LEU A 567 26.67 -21.06 -32.89
C LEU A 567 25.51 -21.99 -33.27
N ILE A 568 24.48 -21.44 -33.91
CA ILE A 568 23.28 -22.19 -34.32
C ILE A 568 23.18 -22.16 -35.86
N PRO A 569 23.20 -23.31 -36.55
CA PRO A 569 22.99 -23.36 -37.99
C PRO A 569 21.51 -23.08 -38.34
N VAL A 570 21.26 -22.31 -39.42
CA VAL A 570 19.92 -22.03 -39.98
C VAL A 570 19.90 -22.12 -41.51
N ASP A 571 18.77 -22.49 -42.12
CA ASP A 571 18.72 -22.79 -43.56
C ASP A 571 18.87 -21.57 -44.50
N HIS A 572 18.88 -20.35 -43.96
CA HIS A 572 18.98 -19.11 -44.74
C HIS A 572 20.38 -18.91 -45.32
N VAL A 573 20.51 -18.87 -46.65
CA VAL A 573 21.80 -18.76 -47.35
C VAL A 573 22.51 -17.43 -47.08
N ASN A 574 23.81 -17.50 -46.77
CA ASN A 574 24.67 -16.36 -46.39
C ASN A 574 24.13 -15.52 -45.23
N TYR A 575 23.39 -16.13 -44.32
CA TYR A 575 22.83 -15.45 -43.16
C TYR A 575 23.80 -15.45 -41.97
N CYS A 576 23.85 -14.33 -41.24
CA CYS A 576 24.52 -14.23 -39.94
C CYS A 576 23.74 -13.25 -39.07
N MET A 577 23.25 -13.70 -37.91
CA MET A 577 22.54 -12.87 -36.94
C MET A 577 23.07 -13.16 -35.55
N LEU A 578 23.32 -12.09 -34.78
CA LEU A 578 23.67 -12.17 -33.37
C LEU A 578 22.43 -11.80 -32.56
N GLU A 579 22.16 -12.63 -31.55
CA GLU A 579 21.08 -12.45 -30.60
C GLU A 579 21.67 -12.38 -29.18
N MET A 580 21.13 -11.47 -28.36
CA MET A 580 21.43 -11.40 -26.93
C MET A 580 20.14 -11.07 -26.18
N CYS A 581 19.86 -11.80 -25.08
CA CYS A 581 18.61 -11.67 -24.33
C CYS A 581 17.35 -11.77 -25.21
N SER A 582 17.33 -12.72 -26.16
CA SER A 582 16.22 -12.94 -27.12
C SER A 582 15.91 -11.78 -28.06
N HIS A 583 16.87 -10.87 -28.26
CA HIS A 583 16.77 -9.76 -29.21
C HIS A 583 17.88 -9.81 -30.24
N GLU A 584 17.52 -9.60 -31.50
CA GLU A 584 18.49 -9.38 -32.57
C GLU A 584 19.25 -8.08 -32.33
N ILE A 585 20.58 -8.18 -32.19
CA ILE A 585 21.46 -7.04 -31.95
C ILE A 585 22.31 -6.69 -33.17
N PHE A 586 22.48 -7.64 -34.10
CA PHE A 586 23.28 -7.45 -35.30
C PHE A 586 22.92 -8.48 -36.37
N ARG A 587 22.90 -8.07 -37.64
CA ARG A 587 22.72 -8.95 -38.78
C ARG A 587 23.63 -8.54 -39.93
N CYS A 588 24.22 -9.52 -40.61
CA CYS A 588 25.00 -9.26 -41.84
C CYS A 588 24.91 -10.43 -42.82
N ASN A 589 25.32 -10.15 -44.07
CA ASN A 589 25.58 -11.20 -45.04
C ASN A 589 26.92 -11.88 -44.69
N LEU A 590 26.92 -13.21 -44.54
CA LEU A 590 28.09 -14.00 -44.17
C LEU A 590 29.24 -13.87 -45.17
N LYS A 591 28.98 -13.47 -46.43
CA LYS A 591 30.04 -13.17 -47.42
C LYS A 591 30.86 -11.93 -47.07
N ASN A 592 30.30 -11.02 -46.29
CA ASN A 592 30.97 -9.77 -45.91
C ASN A 592 31.91 -9.96 -44.70
N LEU A 593 31.92 -11.15 -44.08
CA LEU A 593 32.89 -11.54 -43.06
C LEU A 593 34.13 -12.13 -43.74
N HIS A 594 35.29 -11.54 -43.50
CA HIS A 594 36.56 -11.94 -44.12
C HIS A 594 37.22 -13.11 -43.37
N PHE A 595 37.35 -14.24 -44.05
CA PHE A 595 37.90 -15.48 -43.50
C PHE A 595 39.32 -15.32 -42.95
N ASN A 596 39.56 -15.85 -41.75
CA ASN A 596 40.88 -15.91 -41.08
C ASN A 596 41.58 -14.55 -40.89
N THR A 597 40.86 -13.43 -40.99
CA THR A 597 41.43 -12.13 -40.70
C THR A 597 41.28 -11.81 -39.21
N HIS A 598 42.36 -11.30 -38.60
CA HIS A 598 42.32 -10.79 -37.23
C HIS A 598 41.23 -9.70 -37.13
N TYR A 599 40.42 -9.69 -36.07
CA TYR A 599 39.25 -8.81 -35.94
C TYR A 599 39.53 -7.32 -36.28
N ARG A 600 40.75 -6.83 -36.01
CA ARG A 600 41.19 -5.46 -36.37
C ARG A 600 41.24 -5.15 -37.88
N ARG A 601 41.10 -6.17 -38.73
CA ARG A 601 41.18 -6.06 -40.20
C ARG A 601 39.85 -6.35 -40.91
N ASP A 602 38.83 -6.75 -40.16
CA ASP A 602 37.47 -6.98 -40.68
C ASP A 602 36.51 -5.94 -40.08
N PRO A 603 36.09 -4.92 -40.86
CA PRO A 603 35.17 -3.89 -40.41
C PRO A 603 33.79 -4.43 -40.01
N VAL A 604 33.33 -5.53 -40.62
CA VAL A 604 32.04 -6.15 -40.29
C VAL A 604 32.14 -6.87 -38.96
N CYS A 605 33.25 -7.58 -38.71
CA CYS A 605 33.51 -8.23 -37.43
C CYS A 605 33.66 -7.20 -36.29
N GLN A 606 34.28 -6.04 -36.54
CA GLN A 606 34.37 -4.96 -35.54
C GLN A 606 33.00 -4.44 -35.15
N ARG A 607 32.16 -4.12 -36.14
CA ARG A 607 30.79 -3.66 -35.91
C ARG A 607 29.94 -4.70 -35.17
N ALA A 608 30.10 -5.98 -35.48
CA ALA A 608 29.42 -7.06 -34.77
C ALA A 608 29.82 -7.10 -33.28
N VAL A 609 31.12 -6.97 -32.98
CA VAL A 609 31.62 -6.94 -31.59
C VAL A 609 31.17 -5.67 -30.86
N GLU A 610 31.21 -4.52 -31.52
CA GLU A 610 30.71 -3.26 -30.95
C GLU A 610 29.21 -3.31 -30.67
N ALA A 611 28.41 -3.92 -31.56
CA ALA A 611 26.98 -4.10 -31.35
C ALA A 611 26.69 -4.94 -30.11
N VAL A 612 27.48 -6.00 -29.85
CA VAL A 612 27.38 -6.78 -28.60
C VAL A 612 27.72 -5.91 -27.39
N ILE A 613 28.84 -5.18 -27.40
CA ILE A 613 29.27 -4.35 -26.27
C ILE A 613 28.23 -3.25 -25.97
N GLN A 614 27.76 -2.55 -26.99
CA GLN A 614 26.77 -1.49 -26.84
C GLN A 614 25.44 -2.05 -26.34
N SER A 615 25.01 -3.20 -26.87
CA SER A 615 23.77 -3.84 -26.43
C SER A 615 23.89 -4.34 -24.98
N ALA A 616 25.04 -4.88 -24.58
CA ALA A 616 25.27 -5.32 -23.21
C ALA A 616 25.22 -4.15 -22.23
N GLU A 617 25.81 -3.00 -22.58
CA GLU A 617 25.73 -1.78 -21.77
C GLU A 617 24.31 -1.22 -21.73
N LYS A 618 23.58 -1.24 -22.87
CA LYS A 618 22.15 -0.85 -22.92
C LYS A 618 21.28 -1.76 -22.05
N PHE A 619 21.45 -3.08 -22.11
CA PHE A 619 20.70 -4.00 -21.26
C PHE A 619 21.08 -3.83 -19.79
N LYS A 620 22.34 -3.54 -19.48
CA LYS A 620 22.81 -3.22 -18.13
C LYS A 620 22.19 -1.92 -17.60
N GLN A 621 22.12 -0.87 -18.42
CA GLN A 621 21.45 0.39 -18.08
C GLN A 621 19.92 0.22 -17.96
N ALA A 622 19.29 -0.51 -18.87
CA ALA A 622 17.88 -0.89 -18.78
C ALA A 622 17.59 -1.71 -17.51
N ARG A 623 18.56 -2.52 -17.04
CA ARG A 623 18.47 -3.27 -15.78
C ARG A 623 18.55 -2.38 -14.54
N ILE A 624 19.25 -1.25 -14.59
CA ILE A 624 19.24 -0.24 -13.52
C ILE A 624 17.85 0.41 -13.41
N HIS A 625 17.09 0.44 -14.52
CA HIS A 625 15.71 0.96 -14.58
C HIS A 625 14.68 -0.17 -14.73
N LEU A 626 14.75 -1.18 -13.86
CA LEU A 626 13.98 -2.43 -13.92
C LEU A 626 12.44 -2.26 -14.04
N TRP A 627 11.88 -1.09 -13.68
CA TRP A 627 10.44 -0.82 -13.77
C TRP A 627 9.93 -0.49 -15.19
N CYS A 628 10.85 -0.28 -16.14
CA CYS A 628 10.55 0.29 -17.45
C CYS A 628 10.67 -0.74 -18.57
N TRP A 629 10.92 -2.02 -18.28
CA TRP A 629 11.18 -3.00 -19.34
C TRP A 629 10.05 -3.07 -20.37
N THR A 630 8.78 -2.96 -19.97
CA THR A 630 7.63 -2.90 -20.90
C THR A 630 7.47 -1.56 -21.63
N TYR A 631 7.88 -0.44 -21.03
CA TYR A 631 7.83 0.90 -21.64
C TYR A 631 9.04 1.17 -22.55
N LEU A 632 10.20 0.62 -22.20
CA LEU A 632 11.41 0.58 -23.01
C LEU A 632 11.32 -0.46 -24.11
N ASP A 633 10.62 -1.60 -23.93
CA ASP A 633 10.26 -2.48 -25.06
C ASP A 633 9.52 -1.69 -26.13
N TYR A 634 8.61 -0.81 -25.70
CA TYR A 634 7.79 0.02 -26.57
C TYR A 634 8.54 1.24 -27.17
N GLN A 635 9.54 1.80 -26.48
CA GLN A 635 10.28 3.00 -26.91
C GLN A 635 11.64 2.70 -27.55
N MET A 636 12.41 1.72 -27.06
CA MET A 636 13.69 1.31 -27.63
C MET A 636 13.53 0.57 -28.95
N PHE A 637 12.41 -0.11 -29.17
CA PHE A 637 12.12 -0.88 -30.39
C PHE A 637 10.94 -0.35 -31.21
N ARG A 638 10.58 0.94 -31.05
CA ARG A 638 9.80 1.63 -32.09
C ARG A 638 10.56 1.48 -33.42
N ARG A 639 9.87 1.07 -34.48
CA ARG A 639 10.36 1.01 -35.88
C ARG A 639 10.70 2.41 -36.42
N GLY A 640 11.69 3.07 -35.83
CA GLY A 640 12.06 4.46 -36.13
C GLY A 640 13.53 4.74 -35.86
N MET A 641 14.20 5.27 -36.88
CA MET A 641 15.56 5.85 -36.95
C MET A 641 16.77 5.02 -36.47
N TYR A 642 16.59 3.99 -35.65
CA TYR A 642 17.68 3.22 -35.02
C TYR A 642 17.56 1.69 -35.17
N THR A 643 16.62 1.16 -35.96
CA THR A 643 16.72 -0.21 -36.49
C THR A 643 18.07 -0.35 -37.20
N PRO A 644 18.76 -1.51 -37.14
CA PRO A 644 19.89 -1.76 -38.02
C PRO A 644 19.41 -1.44 -39.44
N LYS A 645 20.01 -0.44 -40.09
CA LYS A 645 19.85 -0.31 -41.53
C LYS A 645 20.28 -1.66 -42.08
N ASP A 646 19.45 -2.28 -42.91
CA ASP A 646 19.86 -3.44 -43.68
C ASP A 646 21.15 -3.04 -44.42
N TYR A 647 22.31 -3.45 -43.89
CA TYR A 647 23.62 -3.10 -44.45
C TYR A 647 23.91 -4.07 -45.59
N TRP A 648 23.03 -4.06 -46.58
CA TRP A 648 23.38 -4.43 -47.95
C TRP A 648 24.14 -3.25 -48.56
N PRO A 649 25.33 -3.47 -49.16
CA PRO A 649 25.89 -2.49 -50.08
C PRO A 649 24.85 -2.25 -51.20
N ASN A 650 24.64 -0.99 -51.54
CA ASN A 650 23.57 -0.48 -52.40
C ASN A 650 23.37 -1.23 -53.74
N ASP A 651 22.12 -1.14 -54.23
CA ASP A 651 21.61 -1.43 -55.58
C ASP A 651 21.48 -2.91 -55.98
N VAL A 652 20.43 -3.56 -55.48
CA VAL A 652 19.71 -4.58 -56.26
C VAL A 652 18.22 -4.34 -56.04
N GLU A 653 17.50 -3.90 -57.07
CA GLU A 653 16.04 -3.96 -57.09
C GLU A 653 15.62 -5.39 -56.73
N LEU A 654 14.84 -5.55 -55.66
CA LEU A 654 14.24 -6.83 -55.34
C LEU A 654 13.41 -7.26 -56.56
N PRO A 655 13.70 -8.41 -57.19
CA PRO A 655 12.82 -8.92 -58.23
C PRO A 655 11.46 -9.18 -57.59
N LYS A 656 10.39 -8.71 -58.23
CA LYS A 656 9.01 -9.06 -57.86
C LYS A 656 8.91 -10.59 -57.73
N PRO A 657 8.08 -11.11 -56.80
CA PRO A 657 8.00 -12.54 -56.57
C PRO A 657 7.61 -13.24 -57.88
N TYR A 658 8.48 -14.12 -58.37
CA TYR A 658 8.24 -14.91 -59.56
C TYR A 658 7.14 -15.94 -59.27
N VAL A 659 6.09 -15.93 -60.09
CA VAL A 659 4.86 -16.72 -59.86
C VAL A 659 4.88 -18.04 -60.65
N SER A 660 5.91 -18.32 -61.47
CA SER A 660 6.05 -19.65 -62.08
C SER A 660 7.48 -19.99 -62.54
N CYS A 661 7.78 -21.30 -62.64
CA CYS A 661 9.05 -21.83 -63.15
C CYS A 661 9.36 -21.47 -64.62
N ALA A 662 8.42 -20.86 -65.35
CA ALA A 662 8.67 -20.39 -66.72
C ALA A 662 9.49 -19.09 -66.77
N ASP A 663 9.48 -18.28 -65.70
CA ASP A 663 10.15 -16.98 -65.65
C ASP A 663 11.68 -17.10 -65.40
N CYS A 664 12.18 -18.30 -65.09
CA CYS A 664 13.59 -18.55 -64.79
C CYS A 664 14.48 -18.61 -66.06
N VAL A 665 13.88 -18.90 -67.22
CA VAL A 665 14.62 -19.11 -68.48
C VAL A 665 15.06 -17.78 -69.12
N GLU A 666 14.37 -16.68 -68.84
CA GLU A 666 14.67 -15.37 -69.45
C GLU A 666 15.73 -14.56 -68.68
N CYS A 667 15.89 -14.81 -67.38
CA CYS A 667 16.89 -14.12 -66.55
C CYS A 667 18.33 -14.61 -66.80
N CYS A 668 18.52 -15.91 -67.05
CA CYS A 668 19.87 -16.47 -67.12
C CYS A 668 20.53 -16.39 -68.50
N LYS A 669 19.80 -16.18 -69.61
CA LYS A 669 20.31 -16.20 -71.00
C LYS A 669 21.46 -17.21 -71.25
N ILE A 670 21.40 -18.38 -70.62
CA ILE A 670 22.22 -19.53 -70.99
C ILE A 670 21.46 -20.21 -72.13
N VAL A 671 21.66 -19.70 -73.34
CA VAL A 671 20.99 -20.20 -74.54
C VAL A 671 21.82 -21.31 -75.17
N LEU A 672 21.20 -22.50 -75.20
CA LEU A 672 21.21 -23.55 -76.23
C LEU A 672 22.44 -24.45 -76.43
N LYS A 673 22.23 -25.74 -76.14
CA LYS A 673 22.31 -26.92 -77.04
C LYS A 673 22.04 -28.16 -76.17
N LYS A 674 21.18 -29.12 -76.51
CA LYS A 674 20.99 -29.77 -77.81
C LYS A 674 19.67 -30.55 -77.76
N LYS A 675 19.01 -30.53 -78.92
CA LYS A 675 17.87 -31.30 -79.40
C LYS A 675 17.82 -32.79 -79.03
N GLU A 676 16.58 -33.30 -79.12
CA GLU A 676 16.18 -34.64 -79.56
C GLU A 676 16.42 -35.78 -78.56
N GLU A 677 15.35 -36.21 -77.87
CA GLU A 677 14.65 -37.48 -78.14
C GLU A 677 13.68 -37.87 -77.01
N THR A 678 12.51 -38.40 -77.42
CA THR A 678 11.58 -39.28 -76.67
C THR A 678 10.92 -38.71 -75.41
N SER A 679 9.67 -38.23 -75.50
CA SER A 679 8.41 -39.02 -75.46
C SER A 679 8.05 -39.52 -74.07
N GLN A 680 6.78 -39.29 -73.74
CA GLN A 680 5.99 -39.94 -72.69
C GLN A 680 6.01 -39.29 -71.30
N ASP A 681 4.94 -38.52 -71.08
CA ASP A 681 3.90 -38.86 -70.11
C ASP A 681 4.13 -38.52 -68.62
N LEU A 682 2.99 -38.20 -67.99
CA LEU A 682 2.69 -38.24 -66.55
C LEU A 682 2.93 -36.97 -65.70
N THR A 683 1.84 -36.21 -65.62
CA THR A 683 1.13 -35.88 -64.36
C THR A 683 1.73 -36.42 -63.05
N LYS A 684 2.28 -35.52 -62.22
CA LYS A 684 1.97 -35.39 -60.79
C LYS A 684 2.61 -34.14 -60.20
#